data_AF-A0A8H6S563-F1
#
_entry.id   AF-A0A8H6S563-F1
#
_cell.length_a   1.000
_cell.length_b   1.000
_cell.length_c   1.000
_cell.angle_alpha   90.00
_cell.angle_beta   90.00
_cell.angle_gamma   90.00
#
_symmetry.space_group_name_H-M   'P 1'
#
loop_
_entity.id
_entity.type
_entity.pdbx_description
1 polymer ?
#
loop_
_entity_poly.entity_id
_entity_poly.type
_entity_poly.pdbx_seq_one_letter_code
_entity_poly.pdbx_strand_id
1 'polypeptide(L)'
;MPLVQIEVCDFKLQVVPRPPNYWPLQKLHLGHRPQWRRQIMDAISLVLGVKSAQLRSSQLKDLLYRGRRLGKSGLDGEDGASAERGGRGGRRGISTTGAYEYRLNDKLVTYNAYNKALMDQNFLVKAKNFLVFQGDVGPSPHISSSPLEYDKAKEAQDRATENATFNFTKRRGIAGSRVCGRNATNASSIASSSNSGTLRRQSKQTRGVKNKGLMALREAQREHDEALEAVRAEQAQARSKVMQTEKKIKKEEKKLDDKSPLLVQAEAQITHAKRKLQKATKAQTGHATEREGLQGKVNKLQKELASVRKAADAAQEEQRKASQHNLALTQDSLAEYRKPGNNSKVFTREQKTIARITLDQLKEKQKGMEETRETRTEGAETLNARKTELEEKVSGLQAELTEARQHLASQQSERTKLIQLEKQANEQLQNVLNQLMQAGADRQESEKEAKAKENLANLQRPFPGPWPGSNAIPPSGNTRHRNRHQKTTINYIEYIQTNQVNQATFIPLDTIQAKPINDKYRSFAKGARLAVDVIQYEPAVERAMHHIPIHHVCGNALVCDTYDGRFARYVCYEKGQEIKGKPVTLEGTIIHKSGLITGGKSTHNNSKKWDDKDMQGLQKNRESLLSQLRELGKQKSKIKSDDGLLSEIARLDSSLTLTRDDLNACKLRLTGMRDELKHLDKELKTNAPELKKVQTTFDGLQQQIDRLSETIYKAEDGTFAQFCRKIKVANIREYEERQMKVAQEEENEARLRFDNQIMRLTHQSRGFKEELAGFQTALDEKSKKVEEVKKTTSKAGSSSMRALKEVATMNDEIEKSALDRSAIYRKCQLEEIKLPLVAGNLKNVPMQEV
;
A
#
# COMPACT_ATOMS: atom_id res chain seq x y z
N MET A 1 -13.66 -0.73 -32.14
CA MET A 1 -13.93 0.58 -32.75
C MET A 1 -13.18 1.67 -31.99
N PRO A 2 -12.51 2.61 -32.67
CA PRO A 2 -11.79 3.70 -32.00
C PRO A 2 -12.76 4.68 -31.32
N LEU A 3 -12.27 5.38 -30.29
CA LEU A 3 -13.00 6.46 -29.64
C LEU A 3 -13.06 7.65 -30.61
N VAL A 4 -14.26 8.12 -30.94
CA VAL A 4 -14.49 9.16 -31.97
C VAL A 4 -14.64 10.56 -31.36
N GLN A 5 -15.40 10.70 -30.28
CA GLN A 5 -15.74 11.99 -29.65
C GLN A 5 -15.97 11.81 -28.14
N ILE A 6 -15.69 12.85 -27.37
CA ILE A 6 -16.06 13.00 -25.96
C ILE A 6 -16.57 14.44 -25.77
N GLU A 7 -17.77 14.57 -25.25
CA GLU A 7 -18.29 15.87 -24.78
C GLU A 7 -18.14 15.98 -23.26
N VAL A 8 -18.01 17.19 -22.71
CA VAL A 8 -17.89 17.39 -21.26
C VAL A 8 -18.55 18.72 -20.89
N CYS A 9 -19.50 18.68 -19.95
CA CYS A 9 -20.17 19.88 -19.41
C CYS A 9 -19.93 19.98 -17.89
N ASP A 10 -19.58 21.17 -17.40
CA ASP A 10 -19.43 21.51 -15.96
C ASP A 10 -18.57 20.55 -15.10
N PHE A 11 -17.55 19.94 -15.71
CA PHE A 11 -16.67 18.96 -15.08
C PHE A 11 -15.29 19.55 -14.76
N LYS A 12 -15.01 19.79 -13.47
CA LYS A 12 -13.79 20.47 -12.97
C LYS A 12 -13.50 21.79 -13.74
N LEU A 13 -12.44 22.52 -13.39
CA LEU A 13 -12.09 23.87 -13.88
C LEU A 13 -12.50 24.16 -15.35
N GLN A 14 -13.58 24.93 -15.57
CA GLN A 14 -13.93 25.43 -16.90
C GLN A 14 -14.07 26.96 -16.89
N VAL A 15 -13.16 27.63 -17.60
CA VAL A 15 -13.33 29.01 -18.08
C VAL A 15 -13.53 28.91 -19.60
N VAL A 16 -14.81 28.74 -20.03
CA VAL A 16 -15.55 29.23 -21.24
C VAL A 16 -14.88 29.23 -22.65
N PRO A 17 -15.58 29.22 -23.82
CA PRO A 17 -16.88 28.66 -24.25
C PRO A 17 -16.72 27.48 -25.25
N ARG A 18 -17.83 26.87 -25.70
CA ARG A 18 -17.88 25.86 -26.79
C ARG A 18 -17.05 26.31 -28.02
N PRO A 19 -16.04 25.55 -28.46
CA PRO A 19 -15.55 25.68 -29.82
C PRO A 19 -16.45 24.89 -30.79
N PRO A 20 -16.75 25.43 -31.98
CA PRO A 20 -17.41 24.67 -33.03
C PRO A 20 -16.41 23.68 -33.65
N ASN A 21 -16.87 22.45 -33.89
CA ASN A 21 -16.32 21.45 -34.82
C ASN A 21 -15.12 20.56 -34.37
N TYR A 22 -15.44 19.26 -34.31
CA TYR A 22 -14.68 18.04 -34.69
C TYR A 22 -13.17 17.97 -34.44
N TRP A 23 -12.75 17.09 -33.51
CA TRP A 23 -11.35 16.67 -33.34
C TRP A 23 -11.21 15.14 -33.50
N PRO A 24 -10.51 14.62 -34.52
CA PRO A 24 -10.15 13.20 -34.60
C PRO A 24 -8.98 12.86 -33.65
N LEU A 25 -9.16 11.81 -32.84
CA LEU A 25 -8.27 11.41 -31.73
C LEU A 25 -6.88 10.85 -32.13
N GLN A 26 -6.55 10.78 -33.43
CA GLN A 26 -5.33 10.11 -33.89
C GLN A 26 -4.04 10.96 -33.78
N LYS A 27 -4.13 12.26 -33.46
CA LYS A 27 -2.97 13.13 -33.20
C LYS A 27 -3.24 14.14 -32.08
N LEU A 28 -3.40 13.67 -30.84
CA LEU A 28 -3.48 14.57 -29.69
C LEU A 28 -2.07 14.85 -29.11
N HIS A 29 -1.19 15.49 -29.87
CA HIS A 29 0.02 16.13 -29.31
C HIS A 29 -0.40 17.47 -28.66
N LEU A 30 -1.08 17.39 -27.51
CA LEU A 30 -1.55 18.58 -26.78
C LEU A 30 -0.35 19.32 -26.16
N GLY A 31 -0.04 20.49 -26.71
CA GLY A 31 0.95 21.43 -26.21
C GLY A 31 0.66 21.97 -24.80
N HIS A 32 1.76 22.18 -24.08
CA HIS A 32 1.99 23.14 -23.00
C HIS A 32 1.19 23.17 -21.68
N ARG A 33 0.15 22.37 -21.43
CA ARG A 33 -0.44 22.35 -20.06
C ARG A 33 -0.80 20.95 -19.53
N PRO A 34 0.00 20.36 -18.61
CA PRO A 34 -0.21 19.00 -18.07
C PRO A 34 -1.49 18.82 -17.23
N GLN A 35 -2.14 19.92 -16.82
CA GLN A 35 -3.40 19.88 -16.08
C GLN A 35 -4.61 19.40 -16.91
N TRP A 36 -4.66 19.68 -18.22
CA TRP A 36 -5.82 19.35 -19.06
C TRP A 36 -5.84 17.88 -19.48
N ARG A 37 -4.68 17.30 -19.79
CA ARG A 37 -4.54 15.87 -20.09
C ARG A 37 -5.08 15.00 -18.94
N ARG A 38 -4.84 15.46 -17.70
CA ARG A 38 -5.28 14.81 -16.47
C ARG A 38 -6.80 14.86 -16.30
N GLN A 39 -7.43 15.98 -16.63
CA GLN A 39 -8.88 16.16 -16.53
C GLN A 39 -9.65 15.34 -17.57
N ILE A 40 -9.14 15.24 -18.80
CA ILE A 40 -9.75 14.41 -19.85
C ILE A 40 -9.72 12.93 -19.46
N MET A 41 -8.61 12.45 -18.88
CA MET A 41 -8.52 11.08 -18.40
C MET A 41 -9.45 10.80 -17.21
N ASP A 42 -9.59 11.77 -16.29
CA ASP A 42 -10.58 11.73 -15.20
C ASP A 42 -12.03 11.68 -15.75
N ALA A 43 -12.33 12.35 -16.87
CA ALA A 43 -13.66 12.32 -17.51
C ALA A 43 -13.95 10.98 -18.20
N ILE A 44 -12.98 10.41 -18.92
CA ILE A 44 -13.09 9.09 -19.56
C ILE A 44 -13.33 8.00 -18.51
N SER A 45 -12.57 8.02 -17.42
CA SER A 45 -12.71 7.06 -16.33
C SER A 45 -14.05 7.20 -15.61
N LEU A 46 -14.61 8.41 -15.51
CA LEU A 46 -15.97 8.61 -15.01
C LEU A 46 -17.01 7.93 -15.93
N VAL A 47 -16.96 8.12 -17.25
CA VAL A 47 -17.94 7.51 -18.19
C VAL A 47 -17.85 5.98 -18.19
N LEU A 48 -16.65 5.43 -18.00
CA LEU A 48 -16.38 3.99 -17.95
C LEU A 48 -16.75 3.33 -16.60
N GLY A 49 -17.37 4.06 -15.67
CA GLY A 49 -17.92 3.44 -14.45
C GLY A 49 -16.93 3.30 -13.29
N VAL A 50 -15.79 3.98 -13.32
CA VAL A 50 -14.82 3.98 -12.21
C VAL A 50 -15.43 4.69 -10.99
N LYS A 51 -15.08 4.19 -9.78
CA LYS A 51 -15.53 4.78 -8.50
C LYS A 51 -14.76 6.08 -8.21
N SER A 52 -15.43 7.06 -7.60
CA SER A 52 -14.82 8.34 -7.23
C SER A 52 -13.56 8.22 -6.37
N ALA A 53 -13.48 7.23 -5.49
CA ALA A 53 -12.30 6.98 -4.65
C ALA A 53 -11.01 6.68 -5.44
N GLN A 54 -11.13 6.31 -6.72
CA GLN A 54 -10.01 6.03 -7.62
C GLN A 54 -9.70 7.21 -8.54
N LEU A 55 -10.57 8.22 -8.57
CA LEU A 55 -10.28 9.51 -9.19
C LEU A 55 -9.49 10.35 -8.18
N ARG A 56 -8.77 11.36 -8.67
CA ARG A 56 -7.98 12.26 -7.81
C ARG A 56 -8.81 13.10 -6.80
N SER A 57 -10.14 12.99 -6.84
CA SER A 57 -11.08 13.70 -5.98
C SER A 57 -11.78 12.72 -5.05
N SER A 58 -11.70 12.94 -3.73
CA SER A 58 -12.30 12.07 -2.72
C SER A 58 -13.84 12.14 -2.68
N GLN A 59 -14.42 13.28 -3.04
CA GLN A 59 -15.86 13.50 -3.06
C GLN A 59 -16.41 13.74 -4.47
N LEU A 60 -17.59 13.18 -4.75
CA LEU A 60 -18.25 13.32 -6.06
C LEU A 60 -18.61 14.77 -6.39
N LYS A 61 -18.95 15.57 -5.36
CA LYS A 61 -19.28 16.99 -5.47
C LYS A 61 -18.09 17.85 -5.90
N ASP A 62 -16.87 17.36 -5.75
CA ASP A 62 -15.64 18.08 -6.16
C ASP A 62 -15.32 17.90 -7.65
N LEU A 63 -16.06 17.02 -8.34
CA LEU A 63 -16.01 16.89 -9.80
C LEU A 63 -16.84 17.97 -10.51
N LEU A 64 -17.76 18.64 -9.81
CA LEU A 64 -18.60 19.71 -10.35
C LEU A 64 -17.83 21.05 -10.33
N TYR A 65 -17.86 21.77 -11.44
CA TYR A 65 -17.29 23.12 -11.51
C TYR A 65 -18.11 24.11 -10.65
N ARG A 66 -17.48 24.73 -9.64
CA ARG A 66 -18.15 25.65 -8.70
C ARG A 66 -18.21 27.12 -9.15
N GLY A 67 -17.60 27.47 -10.29
CA GLY A 67 -17.32 28.87 -10.66
C GLY A 67 -18.50 29.70 -11.20
N ARG A 68 -19.71 29.13 -11.35
CA ARG A 68 -20.86 29.85 -11.93
C ARG A 68 -22.06 30.08 -10.99
N ARG A 69 -21.95 29.73 -9.70
CA ARG A 69 -23.07 29.88 -8.73
C ARG A 69 -23.10 31.22 -7.97
N LEU A 70 -22.15 32.13 -8.19
CA LEU A 70 -22.16 33.47 -7.59
C LEU A 70 -22.83 34.55 -8.46
N GLY A 71 -23.41 34.20 -9.60
CA GLY A 71 -24.06 35.18 -10.47
C GLY A 71 -25.00 34.56 -11.50
N LYS A 72 -26.20 34.16 -11.04
CA LYS A 72 -27.48 34.19 -11.78
C LYS A 72 -28.52 33.39 -10.99
N SER A 73 -29.38 34.14 -10.30
CA SER A 73 -30.73 33.72 -9.95
C SER A 73 -31.61 33.84 -11.20
N GLY A 74 -32.25 32.75 -11.62
CA GLY A 74 -33.32 32.79 -12.61
C GLY A 74 -33.08 31.92 -13.84
N LEU A 75 -34.08 31.08 -14.10
CA LEU A 75 -34.36 30.25 -15.28
C LEU A 75 -33.92 28.78 -15.20
N ASP A 76 -34.96 27.93 -15.17
CA ASP A 76 -34.94 26.49 -15.28
C ASP A 76 -34.18 26.03 -16.54
N GLY A 77 -33.19 25.16 -16.34
CA GLY A 77 -32.44 24.49 -17.40
C GLY A 77 -31.82 23.22 -16.84
N GLU A 78 -32.27 22.07 -17.35
CA GLU A 78 -31.68 20.75 -17.10
C GLU A 78 -30.25 20.69 -17.65
N ASP A 79 -29.23 21.00 -16.83
CA ASP A 79 -27.84 20.85 -17.25
C ASP A 79 -27.06 19.95 -16.28
N GLY A 80 -27.08 18.65 -16.58
CA GLY A 80 -26.19 17.64 -16.02
C GLY A 80 -24.97 17.43 -16.92
N ALA A 81 -23.80 17.22 -16.31
CA ALA A 81 -22.56 16.88 -17.01
C ALA A 81 -22.78 15.74 -18.01
N SER A 82 -22.44 15.98 -19.28
CA SER A 82 -22.72 15.05 -20.39
C SER A 82 -21.45 14.76 -21.16
N ALA A 83 -21.27 13.49 -21.49
CA ALA A 83 -20.30 13.05 -22.48
C ALA A 83 -21.00 12.16 -23.50
N GLU A 84 -20.97 12.56 -24.77
CA GLU A 84 -21.51 11.77 -25.88
C GLU A 84 -20.44 10.94 -26.59
N ARG A 85 -20.90 9.83 -27.17
CA ARG A 85 -20.16 8.97 -28.11
C ARG A 85 -21.05 8.82 -29.34
N GLY A 86 -20.64 9.37 -30.48
CA GLY A 86 -21.34 9.20 -31.76
C GLY A 86 -21.46 7.73 -32.13
N GLY A 87 -22.70 7.25 -32.25
CA GLY A 87 -23.08 5.86 -32.54
C GLY A 87 -23.15 4.97 -31.29
N ARG A 88 -24.34 4.86 -30.69
CA ARG A 88 -24.63 4.16 -29.41
C ARG A 88 -23.89 4.77 -28.20
N GLY A 89 -24.33 5.93 -27.76
CA GLY A 89 -23.69 6.73 -26.72
C GLY A 89 -24.17 6.41 -25.30
N GLY A 90 -23.22 6.15 -24.40
CA GLY A 90 -23.45 6.05 -22.96
C GLY A 90 -23.11 7.36 -22.26
N ARG A 91 -24.07 7.96 -21.54
CA ARG A 91 -23.92 9.20 -20.77
C ARG A 91 -23.98 8.88 -19.27
N ARG A 92 -23.09 9.49 -18.48
CA ARG A 92 -23.10 9.39 -17.01
C ARG A 92 -23.20 10.78 -16.41
N GLY A 93 -24.32 11.06 -15.75
CA GLY A 93 -24.58 12.31 -15.04
C GLY A 93 -24.39 12.17 -13.52
N ILE A 94 -24.12 13.30 -12.86
CA ILE A 94 -24.14 13.41 -11.39
C ILE A 94 -25.33 14.30 -11.04
N SER A 95 -26.29 13.75 -10.30
CA SER A 95 -27.44 14.51 -9.80
C SER A 95 -27.00 15.51 -8.71
N THR A 96 -27.79 16.58 -8.48
CA THR A 96 -27.52 17.60 -7.46
C THR A 96 -27.42 17.03 -6.03
N THR A 97 -28.01 15.85 -5.81
CA THR A 97 -27.95 15.07 -4.57
C THR A 97 -26.65 14.25 -4.42
N GLY A 98 -25.83 14.15 -5.46
CA GLY A 98 -24.58 13.36 -5.47
C GLY A 98 -24.76 11.88 -5.84
N ALA A 99 -25.89 11.51 -6.48
CA ALA A 99 -26.10 10.18 -7.06
C ALA A 99 -25.65 10.12 -8.53
N TYR A 100 -25.30 8.91 -9.00
CA TYR A 100 -25.00 8.67 -10.42
C TYR A 100 -26.26 8.36 -11.21
N GLU A 101 -26.41 9.00 -12.37
CA GLU A 101 -27.41 8.66 -13.38
C GLU A 101 -26.72 8.08 -14.61
N TYR A 102 -27.12 6.89 -15.04
CA TYR A 102 -26.59 6.25 -16.26
C TYR A 102 -27.66 6.34 -17.35
N ARG A 103 -27.28 6.82 -18.53
CA ARG A 103 -28.14 6.87 -19.70
C ARG A 103 -27.46 6.17 -20.87
N LEU A 104 -28.23 5.43 -21.66
CA LEU A 104 -27.75 4.78 -22.88
C LEU A 104 -28.70 5.16 -24.01
N ASN A 105 -28.21 5.84 -25.04
CA ASN A 105 -29.05 6.46 -26.09
C ASN A 105 -30.17 7.33 -25.48
N ASP A 106 -29.81 8.20 -24.54
CA ASP A 106 -30.70 9.10 -23.79
C ASP A 106 -31.79 8.46 -22.92
N LYS A 107 -31.85 7.12 -22.83
CA LYS A 107 -32.74 6.42 -21.90
C LYS A 107 -32.03 6.18 -20.57
N LEU A 108 -32.71 6.44 -19.44
CA LEU A 108 -32.20 6.13 -18.10
C LEU A 108 -32.10 4.61 -17.91
N VAL A 109 -30.93 4.12 -17.51
CA VAL A 109 -30.61 2.70 -17.37
C VAL A 109 -29.95 2.44 -16.01
N THR A 110 -30.14 1.24 -15.45
CA THR A 110 -29.47 0.83 -14.21
C THR A 110 -27.98 0.55 -14.45
N TYR A 111 -27.15 0.69 -13.41
CA TYR A 111 -25.70 0.41 -13.49
C TYR A 111 -25.40 -0.98 -14.08
N ASN A 112 -26.18 -2.00 -13.72
CA ASN A 112 -25.98 -3.37 -14.20
C ASN A 112 -26.24 -3.51 -15.71
N ALA A 113 -27.26 -2.86 -16.23
CA ALA A 113 -27.56 -2.88 -17.66
C ALA A 113 -26.55 -2.04 -18.46
N TYR A 114 -26.09 -0.91 -17.90
CA TYR A 114 -25.00 -0.12 -18.48
C TYR A 114 -23.67 -0.89 -18.53
N ASN A 115 -23.34 -1.61 -17.46
CA ASN A 115 -22.12 -2.43 -17.37
C ASN A 115 -22.18 -3.64 -18.31
N LYS A 116 -23.34 -4.26 -18.50
CA LYS A 116 -23.53 -5.32 -19.51
C LYS A 116 -23.26 -4.79 -20.92
N ALA A 117 -23.81 -3.63 -21.28
CA ALA A 117 -23.55 -3.01 -22.57
C ALA A 117 -22.06 -2.65 -22.79
N LEU A 118 -21.32 -2.31 -21.73
CA LEU A 118 -19.87 -2.10 -21.78
C LEU A 118 -19.09 -3.41 -21.90
N MET A 119 -19.52 -4.47 -21.22
CA MET A 119 -18.93 -5.81 -21.33
C MET A 119 -19.10 -6.40 -22.73
N ASP A 120 -20.24 -6.18 -23.38
CA ASP A 120 -20.49 -6.59 -24.77
C ASP A 120 -19.53 -5.89 -25.76
N GLN A 121 -18.97 -4.74 -25.37
CA GLN A 121 -17.95 -4.00 -26.10
C GLN A 121 -16.52 -4.34 -25.63
N ASN A 122 -16.34 -5.43 -24.87
CA ASN A 122 -15.08 -5.91 -24.28
C ASN A 122 -14.41 -4.92 -23.29
N PHE A 123 -15.16 -4.00 -22.69
CA PHE A 123 -14.66 -3.15 -21.61
C PHE A 123 -14.96 -3.78 -20.24
N LEU A 124 -13.96 -4.43 -19.64
CA LEU A 124 -14.06 -4.98 -18.29
C LEU A 124 -13.73 -3.93 -17.22
N VAL A 125 -14.75 -3.22 -16.74
CA VAL A 125 -14.60 -2.16 -15.70
C VAL A 125 -13.98 -2.70 -14.40
N LYS A 126 -14.23 -3.98 -14.07
CA LYS A 126 -13.68 -4.62 -12.86
C LYS A 126 -12.20 -5.02 -12.98
N ALA A 127 -11.73 -5.42 -14.17
CA ALA A 127 -10.37 -5.91 -14.35
C ALA A 127 -9.34 -4.80 -14.63
N LYS A 128 -9.77 -3.60 -15.01
CA LYS A 128 -8.92 -2.38 -15.09
C LYS A 128 -7.66 -2.51 -15.97
N ASN A 129 -7.69 -3.32 -17.03
CA ASN A 129 -6.51 -3.55 -17.87
C ASN A 129 -6.18 -2.40 -18.86
N PHE A 130 -6.95 -1.31 -18.87
CA PHE A 130 -6.87 -0.25 -19.90
C PHE A 130 -6.68 1.17 -19.35
N LEU A 131 -6.58 1.35 -18.03
CA LEU A 131 -6.41 2.64 -17.36
C LEU A 131 -5.19 2.59 -16.45
N VAL A 132 -4.22 3.48 -16.66
CA VAL A 132 -3.04 3.64 -15.81
C VAL A 132 -3.03 5.06 -15.25
N PHE A 133 -3.04 5.18 -13.92
CA PHE A 133 -2.91 6.47 -13.25
C PHE A 133 -1.43 6.82 -13.01
N GLN A 134 -1.14 8.12 -12.88
CA GLN A 134 0.21 8.61 -12.64
C GLN A 134 0.70 8.08 -11.27
N GLY A 135 1.61 7.11 -11.28
CA GLY A 135 2.12 6.41 -10.09
C GLY A 135 1.98 4.88 -10.14
N ASP A 136 1.16 4.33 -11.04
CA ASP A 136 0.91 2.87 -11.15
C ASP A 136 1.87 2.13 -12.11
N VAL A 137 3.01 2.72 -12.47
CA VAL A 137 3.96 2.13 -13.43
C VAL A 137 4.99 1.26 -12.70
N GLY A 138 4.51 0.16 -12.12
CA GLY A 138 5.30 -0.98 -11.65
C GLY A 138 4.84 -2.27 -12.34
N PRO A 139 5.65 -3.34 -12.38
CA PRO A 139 5.32 -4.54 -13.15
C PRO A 139 4.03 -5.17 -12.60
N SER A 140 2.97 -5.13 -13.41
CA SER A 140 1.75 -5.91 -13.16
C SER A 140 1.98 -7.37 -13.54
N PRO A 141 1.42 -8.34 -12.79
CA PRO A 141 1.56 -9.75 -13.09
C PRO A 141 0.89 -10.09 -14.43
N HIS A 142 1.51 -11.03 -15.14
CA HIS A 142 1.14 -11.52 -16.45
C HIS A 142 -0.36 -11.75 -16.65
N ILE A 143 -0.86 -11.25 -17.79
CA ILE A 143 -2.15 -11.57 -18.37
C ILE A 143 -2.11 -13.05 -18.79
N SER A 144 -2.75 -13.93 -18.02
CA SER A 144 -3.28 -15.19 -18.55
C SER A 144 -4.77 -15.00 -18.84
N SER A 145 -5.17 -15.35 -20.05
CA SER A 145 -6.51 -15.18 -20.61
C SER A 145 -7.51 -16.23 -20.09
N SER A 146 -7.58 -16.45 -18.77
CA SER A 146 -8.57 -17.37 -18.18
C SER A 146 -9.11 -17.02 -16.77
N PRO A 147 -9.38 -15.76 -16.37
CA PRO A 147 -10.09 -15.49 -15.10
C PRO A 147 -11.55 -15.94 -15.13
N LEU A 148 -12.20 -15.94 -16.31
CA LEU A 148 -13.62 -16.30 -16.44
C LEU A 148 -13.88 -17.79 -16.26
N GLU A 149 -12.95 -18.66 -16.65
CA GLU A 149 -13.06 -20.10 -16.37
C GLU A 149 -12.76 -20.41 -14.91
N TYR A 150 -11.76 -19.74 -14.32
CA TYR A 150 -11.47 -19.90 -12.89
C TYR A 150 -12.63 -19.44 -12.02
N ASP A 151 -13.22 -18.27 -12.31
CA ASP A 151 -14.34 -17.74 -11.53
C ASP A 151 -15.62 -18.55 -11.75
N LYS A 152 -15.90 -19.02 -12.97
CA LYS A 152 -17.03 -19.94 -13.23
C LYS A 152 -16.82 -21.31 -12.59
N ALA A 153 -15.60 -21.85 -12.61
CA ALA A 153 -15.25 -23.11 -11.97
C ALA A 153 -15.31 -22.99 -10.45
N LYS A 154 -14.88 -21.86 -9.89
CA LYS A 154 -14.98 -21.56 -8.47
C LYS A 154 -16.43 -21.39 -8.04
N GLU A 155 -17.26 -20.67 -8.81
CA GLU A 155 -18.69 -20.54 -8.54
C GLU A 155 -19.44 -21.89 -8.71
N ALA A 156 -18.97 -22.76 -9.61
CA ALA A 156 -19.49 -24.13 -9.73
C ALA A 156 -19.04 -25.02 -8.57
N GLN A 157 -17.81 -24.85 -8.08
CA GLN A 157 -17.27 -25.52 -6.89
C GLN A 157 -18.00 -25.07 -5.62
N ASP A 158 -18.21 -23.77 -5.46
CA ASP A 158 -18.93 -23.18 -4.33
C ASP A 158 -20.39 -23.66 -4.34
N ARG A 159 -21.07 -23.66 -5.49
CA ARG A 159 -22.41 -24.28 -5.62
C ARG A 159 -22.42 -25.78 -5.33
N ALA A 160 -21.40 -26.52 -5.74
CA ALA A 160 -21.31 -27.96 -5.47
C ALA A 160 -21.08 -28.24 -3.98
N THR A 161 -20.26 -27.42 -3.30
CA THR A 161 -20.01 -27.54 -1.86
C THR A 161 -21.20 -27.11 -1.01
N GLU A 162 -21.91 -26.04 -1.39
CA GLU A 162 -23.18 -25.64 -0.78
C GLU A 162 -24.26 -26.72 -0.97
N ASN A 163 -24.38 -27.30 -2.16
CA ASN A 163 -25.31 -28.41 -2.40
C ASN A 163 -24.91 -29.68 -1.62
N ALA A 164 -23.61 -29.97 -1.49
CA ALA A 164 -23.13 -31.11 -0.71
C ALA A 164 -23.41 -30.95 0.79
N THR A 165 -23.17 -29.76 1.34
CA THR A 165 -23.46 -29.43 2.75
C THR A 165 -24.97 -29.40 3.01
N PHE A 166 -25.77 -28.83 2.11
CA PHE A 166 -27.23 -28.86 2.18
C PHE A 166 -27.79 -30.30 2.12
N ASN A 167 -27.30 -31.11 1.18
CA ASN A 167 -27.70 -32.52 1.06
C ASN A 167 -27.27 -33.35 2.28
N PHE A 168 -26.09 -33.08 2.84
CA PHE A 168 -25.64 -33.72 4.08
C PHE A 168 -26.54 -33.36 5.26
N THR A 169 -26.93 -32.08 5.37
CA THR A 169 -27.84 -31.58 6.41
C THR A 169 -29.25 -32.17 6.25
N LYS A 170 -29.77 -32.25 5.02
CA LYS A 170 -31.02 -32.96 4.71
C LYS A 170 -30.90 -34.45 5.02
N ARG A 171 -29.78 -35.11 4.70
CA ARG A 171 -29.58 -36.53 4.99
C ARG A 171 -29.49 -36.79 6.49
N ARG A 172 -28.93 -35.87 7.29
CA ARG A 172 -28.96 -35.91 8.75
C ARG A 172 -30.39 -35.72 9.28
N GLY A 173 -31.16 -34.81 8.71
CA GLY A 173 -32.59 -34.65 9.02
C GLY A 173 -33.43 -35.88 8.67
N ILE A 174 -33.19 -36.48 7.50
CA ILE A 174 -33.88 -37.70 7.05
C ILE A 174 -33.45 -38.91 7.89
N ALA A 175 -32.17 -39.03 8.26
CA ALA A 175 -31.69 -40.07 9.18
C ALA A 175 -32.32 -39.92 10.58
N GLY A 176 -32.43 -38.69 11.09
CA GLY A 176 -33.17 -38.41 12.33
C GLY A 176 -34.65 -38.80 12.23
N SER A 177 -35.31 -38.46 11.13
CA SER A 177 -36.71 -38.83 10.89
C SER A 177 -36.93 -40.34 10.69
N ARG A 178 -35.95 -41.08 10.11
CA ARG A 178 -35.98 -42.54 9.98
C ARG A 178 -35.73 -43.27 11.29
N VAL A 179 -34.94 -42.69 12.21
CA VAL A 179 -34.77 -43.21 13.57
C VAL A 179 -36.06 -43.04 14.38
N CYS A 180 -36.75 -41.89 14.27
CA CYS A 180 -38.09 -41.72 14.85
C CYS A 180 -39.15 -42.62 14.18
N GLY A 181 -39.10 -42.78 12.85
CA GLY A 181 -40.03 -43.63 12.11
C GLY A 181 -39.88 -45.12 12.41
N ARG A 182 -38.64 -45.63 12.56
CA ARG A 182 -38.39 -47.04 12.95
C ARG A 182 -38.87 -47.36 14.36
N ASN A 183 -38.76 -46.42 15.30
CA ASN A 183 -39.27 -46.60 16.66
C ASN A 183 -40.81 -46.63 16.70
N ALA A 184 -41.48 -45.89 15.82
CA ALA A 184 -42.95 -45.95 15.69
C ALA A 184 -43.44 -47.23 14.98
N THR A 185 -42.77 -47.67 13.91
CA THR A 185 -43.19 -48.88 13.16
C THR A 185 -42.87 -50.18 13.88
N ASN A 186 -41.77 -50.23 14.66
CA ASN A 186 -41.43 -51.41 15.47
C ASN A 186 -42.35 -51.54 16.69
N ALA A 187 -42.94 -50.45 17.19
CA ALA A 187 -43.96 -50.51 18.23
C ALA A 187 -45.31 -51.04 17.70
N SER A 188 -45.69 -50.69 16.46
CA SER A 188 -46.95 -51.16 15.85
C SER A 188 -46.90 -52.60 15.35
N SER A 189 -45.74 -53.09 14.89
CA SER A 189 -45.59 -54.48 14.40
C SER A 189 -45.45 -55.51 15.53
N ILE A 190 -44.97 -55.11 16.71
CA ILE A 190 -44.94 -55.97 17.90
C ILE A 190 -46.34 -56.11 18.55
N ALA A 191 -47.22 -55.12 18.37
CA ALA A 191 -48.60 -55.17 18.87
C ALA A 191 -49.51 -56.11 18.05
N SER A 192 -49.19 -56.36 16.77
CA SER A 192 -50.04 -57.13 15.85
C SER A 192 -49.68 -58.61 15.73
N SER A 193 -48.55 -59.07 16.29
CA SER A 193 -48.13 -60.48 16.25
C SER A 193 -48.36 -61.27 17.56
N SER A 194 -49.18 -60.76 18.49
CA SER A 194 -49.44 -61.41 19.79
C SER A 194 -50.71 -62.28 19.85
N ASN A 195 -51.36 -62.57 18.72
CA ASN A 195 -52.49 -63.52 18.64
C ASN A 195 -52.07 -64.85 18.00
N SER A 196 -51.33 -65.66 18.75
CA SER A 196 -51.32 -67.12 18.56
C SER A 196 -51.14 -67.76 19.94
N GLY A 197 -52.25 -68.07 20.59
CA GLY A 197 -52.26 -68.86 21.81
C GLY A 197 -51.79 -70.26 21.50
N THR A 198 -50.84 -70.76 22.30
CA THR A 198 -50.69 -72.12 22.85
C THR A 198 -49.21 -72.36 23.15
N LEU A 199 -48.69 -71.77 24.24
CA LEU A 199 -47.49 -72.24 24.99
C LEU A 199 -47.14 -71.19 26.07
N ARG A 200 -47.98 -71.03 27.11
CA ARG A 200 -47.64 -70.12 28.22
C ARG A 200 -48.20 -70.60 29.56
N ARG A 201 -47.76 -71.77 30.02
CA ARG A 201 -47.99 -72.20 31.41
C ARG A 201 -46.75 -72.59 32.21
N GLN A 202 -45.54 -72.53 31.65
CA GLN A 202 -44.30 -72.82 32.40
C GLN A 202 -43.34 -71.62 32.57
N SER A 203 -43.62 -70.43 32.01
CA SER A 203 -42.70 -69.27 32.09
C SER A 203 -43.09 -68.18 33.11
N LYS A 204 -44.12 -68.40 33.96
CA LYS A 204 -44.65 -67.33 34.83
C LYS A 204 -43.96 -67.22 36.20
N GLN A 205 -43.34 -68.28 36.70
CA GLN A 205 -42.64 -68.24 38.01
C GLN A 205 -41.25 -67.60 37.94
N THR A 206 -40.55 -67.70 36.80
CA THR A 206 -39.21 -67.10 36.61
C THR A 206 -39.22 -65.64 36.15
N ARG A 207 -40.38 -65.08 35.75
CA ARG A 207 -40.53 -63.69 35.29
C ARG A 207 -40.92 -62.69 36.40
N GLY A 208 -41.56 -63.14 37.48
CA GLY A 208 -41.98 -62.26 38.59
C GLY A 208 -40.82 -61.71 39.43
N VAL A 209 -39.78 -62.53 39.64
CA VAL A 209 -38.59 -62.15 40.43
C VAL A 209 -37.66 -61.21 39.64
N LYS A 210 -37.61 -61.33 38.31
CA LYS A 210 -36.80 -60.46 37.44
C LYS A 210 -37.45 -59.09 37.15
N ASN A 211 -38.77 -58.98 37.26
CA ASN A 211 -39.50 -57.71 36.97
C ASN A 211 -39.41 -56.67 38.10
N LYS A 212 -39.29 -57.07 39.37
CA LYS A 212 -39.12 -56.10 40.48
C LYS A 212 -37.75 -55.41 40.43
N GLY A 213 -36.68 -56.14 40.13
CA GLY A 213 -35.34 -55.58 39.93
C GLY A 213 -35.24 -54.67 38.69
N LEU A 214 -35.98 -54.96 37.61
CA LEU A 214 -36.04 -54.10 36.42
C LEU A 214 -36.80 -52.79 36.64
N MET A 215 -37.80 -52.77 37.54
CA MET A 215 -38.49 -51.52 37.90
C MET A 215 -37.61 -50.63 38.78
N ALA A 216 -36.95 -51.19 39.79
CA ALA A 216 -35.97 -50.46 40.60
C ALA A 216 -34.80 -49.93 39.75
N LEU A 217 -34.31 -50.70 38.78
CA LEU A 217 -33.26 -50.25 37.85
C LEU A 217 -33.75 -49.12 36.92
N ARG A 218 -35.04 -49.11 36.52
CA ARG A 218 -35.63 -48.04 35.71
C ARG A 218 -35.88 -46.77 36.50
N GLU A 219 -36.26 -46.88 37.77
CA GLU A 219 -36.39 -45.74 38.68
C GLU A 219 -35.02 -45.13 38.97
N ALA A 220 -34.02 -45.95 39.29
CA ALA A 220 -32.63 -45.49 39.41
C ALA A 220 -32.11 -44.85 38.11
N GLN A 221 -32.44 -45.42 36.94
CA GLN A 221 -32.08 -44.85 35.65
C GLN A 221 -32.76 -43.49 35.41
N ARG A 222 -34.02 -43.31 35.83
CA ARG A 222 -34.71 -42.00 35.75
C ARG A 222 -34.09 -40.98 36.69
N GLU A 223 -33.76 -41.35 37.92
CA GLU A 223 -33.06 -40.45 38.86
C GLU A 223 -31.69 -40.03 38.30
N HIS A 224 -30.94 -40.96 37.69
CA HIS A 224 -29.68 -40.65 37.02
C HIS A 224 -29.87 -39.78 35.77
N ASP A 225 -30.90 -40.03 34.96
CA ASP A 225 -31.20 -39.24 33.76
C ASP A 225 -31.68 -37.81 34.13
N GLU A 226 -32.51 -37.67 35.18
CA GLU A 226 -32.96 -36.37 35.71
C GLU A 226 -31.79 -35.58 36.32
N ALA A 227 -30.90 -36.24 37.08
CA ALA A 227 -29.67 -35.63 37.58
C ALA A 227 -28.74 -35.19 36.43
N LEU A 228 -28.63 -35.99 35.37
CA LEU A 228 -27.81 -35.67 34.20
C LEU A 228 -28.38 -34.48 33.41
N GLU A 229 -29.70 -34.39 33.26
CA GLU A 229 -30.37 -33.26 32.62
C GLU A 229 -30.28 -31.98 33.46
N ALA A 230 -30.35 -32.07 34.79
CA ALA A 230 -30.10 -30.94 35.69
C ALA A 230 -28.67 -30.38 35.52
N VAL A 231 -27.65 -31.25 35.53
CA VAL A 231 -26.25 -30.87 35.29
C VAL A 231 -26.05 -30.26 33.91
N ARG A 232 -26.71 -30.80 32.87
CA ARG A 232 -26.67 -30.23 31.51
C ARG A 232 -27.33 -28.86 31.43
N ALA A 233 -28.44 -28.65 32.13
CA ALA A 233 -29.13 -27.38 32.19
C ALA A 233 -28.25 -26.30 32.86
N GLU A 234 -27.61 -26.62 33.98
CA GLU A 234 -26.65 -25.73 34.67
C GLU A 234 -25.44 -25.40 33.79
N GLN A 235 -24.86 -26.41 33.12
CA GLN A 235 -23.76 -26.23 32.17
C GLN A 235 -24.17 -25.31 31.00
N ALA A 236 -25.39 -25.47 30.46
CA ALA A 236 -25.90 -24.63 29.38
C ALA A 236 -26.16 -23.18 29.84
N GLN A 237 -26.67 -22.98 31.06
CA GLN A 237 -26.88 -21.65 31.64
C GLN A 237 -25.55 -20.92 31.88
N ALA A 238 -24.56 -21.60 32.46
CA ALA A 238 -23.22 -21.06 32.67
C ALA A 238 -22.57 -20.66 31.34
N ARG A 239 -22.65 -21.53 30.32
CA ARG A 239 -22.14 -21.24 28.97
C ARG A 239 -22.84 -20.04 28.32
N SER A 240 -24.15 -19.91 28.47
CA SER A 240 -24.91 -18.77 27.93
C SER A 240 -24.47 -17.45 28.58
N LYS A 241 -24.24 -17.44 29.90
CA LYS A 241 -23.75 -16.26 30.64
C LYS A 241 -22.34 -15.86 30.20
N VAL A 242 -21.40 -16.81 30.07
CA VAL A 242 -20.05 -16.55 29.53
C VAL A 242 -20.11 -15.98 28.11
N MET A 243 -20.96 -16.55 27.26
CA MET A 243 -21.12 -16.07 25.88
C MET A 243 -21.70 -14.65 25.81
N GLN A 244 -22.59 -14.29 26.72
CA GLN A 244 -23.15 -12.93 26.80
C GLN A 244 -22.10 -11.91 27.28
N THR A 245 -21.29 -12.24 28.29
CA THR A 245 -20.21 -11.36 28.77
C THR A 245 -19.10 -11.22 27.72
N GLU A 246 -18.71 -12.30 27.03
CA GLU A 246 -17.77 -12.22 25.91
C GLU A 246 -18.28 -11.36 24.75
N LYS A 247 -19.58 -11.42 24.45
CA LYS A 247 -20.19 -10.54 23.44
C LYS A 247 -20.19 -9.07 23.88
N LYS A 248 -20.32 -8.77 25.18
CA LYS A 248 -20.21 -7.41 25.70
C LYS A 248 -18.77 -6.91 25.59
N ILE A 249 -17.79 -7.70 26.03
CA ILE A 249 -16.35 -7.39 25.89
C ILE A 249 -16.01 -7.10 24.43
N LYS A 250 -16.37 -7.99 23.50
CA LYS A 250 -16.11 -7.78 22.06
C LYS A 250 -16.81 -6.57 21.46
N LYS A 251 -17.93 -6.12 22.04
CA LYS A 251 -18.62 -4.90 21.60
C LYS A 251 -17.87 -3.67 22.08
N GLU A 252 -17.44 -3.64 23.35
CA GLU A 252 -16.67 -2.52 23.89
C GLU A 252 -15.26 -2.45 23.30
N GLU A 253 -14.58 -3.59 23.08
CA GLU A 253 -13.31 -3.66 22.34
C GLU A 253 -13.44 -3.07 20.92
N LYS A 254 -14.52 -3.38 20.20
CA LYS A 254 -14.78 -2.77 18.88
C LYS A 254 -14.99 -1.26 18.97
N LYS A 255 -15.72 -0.78 19.98
CA LYS A 255 -15.91 0.67 20.17
C LYS A 255 -14.58 1.37 20.52
N LEU A 256 -13.70 0.70 21.25
CA LEU A 256 -12.35 1.19 21.56
C LEU A 256 -11.49 1.24 20.28
N ASP A 257 -11.51 0.17 19.48
CA ASP A 257 -10.82 0.10 18.19
C ASP A 257 -11.30 1.20 17.23
N ASP A 258 -12.62 1.46 17.17
CA ASP A 258 -13.21 2.53 16.35
C ASP A 258 -12.75 3.94 16.80
N LYS A 259 -12.39 4.12 18.07
CA LYS A 259 -11.89 5.40 18.61
C LYS A 259 -10.37 5.55 18.54
N SER A 260 -9.63 4.46 18.44
CA SER A 260 -8.17 4.49 18.28
C SER A 260 -7.67 5.38 17.13
N PRO A 261 -8.25 5.39 15.91
CA PRO A 261 -7.80 6.29 14.85
C PRO A 261 -8.12 7.77 15.14
N LEU A 262 -9.21 8.06 15.85
CA LEU A 262 -9.59 9.42 16.22
C LEU A 262 -8.64 10.00 17.27
N LEU A 263 -8.15 9.18 18.20
CA LEU A 263 -7.12 9.56 19.16
C LEU A 263 -5.82 9.93 18.44
N VAL A 264 -5.34 9.05 17.55
CA VAL A 264 -4.12 9.28 16.75
C VAL A 264 -4.26 10.56 15.91
N GLN A 265 -5.44 10.79 15.32
CA GLN A 265 -5.71 12.01 14.57
C GLN A 265 -5.69 13.26 15.45
N ALA A 266 -6.27 13.21 16.66
CA ALA A 266 -6.26 14.32 17.61
C ALA A 266 -4.84 14.62 18.14
N GLU A 267 -4.03 13.59 18.42
CA GLU A 267 -2.63 13.72 18.82
C GLU A 267 -1.77 14.32 17.70
N ALA A 268 -1.98 13.87 16.44
CA ALA A 268 -1.33 14.46 15.27
C ALA A 268 -1.69 15.95 15.10
N GLN A 269 -2.97 16.32 15.34
CA GLN A 269 -3.40 17.71 15.31
C GLN A 269 -2.76 18.54 16.42
N ILE A 270 -2.62 18.00 17.63
CA ILE A 270 -1.96 18.68 18.76
C ILE A 270 -0.48 18.87 18.51
N THR A 271 0.23 17.83 18.04
CA THR A 271 1.67 17.95 17.75
C THR A 271 1.92 18.98 16.66
N HIS A 272 1.08 19.01 15.62
CA HIS A 272 1.14 20.03 14.58
C HIS A 272 0.81 21.45 15.12
N ALA A 273 -0.23 21.59 15.96
CA ALA A 273 -0.59 22.87 16.57
C ALA A 273 0.51 23.39 17.52
N LYS A 274 1.10 22.51 18.34
CA LYS A 274 2.25 22.83 19.22
C LYS A 274 3.47 23.27 18.43
N ARG A 275 3.82 22.59 17.33
CA ARG A 275 4.92 23.00 16.43
C ARG A 275 4.65 24.37 15.80
N LYS A 276 3.41 24.63 15.35
CA LYS A 276 3.01 25.96 14.84
C LYS A 276 3.12 27.03 15.92
N LEU A 277 2.69 26.75 17.15
CA LEU A 277 2.81 27.66 18.27
C LEU A 277 4.28 27.97 18.58
N GLN A 278 5.13 26.95 18.67
CA GLN A 278 6.57 27.13 18.89
C GLN A 278 7.25 27.96 17.78
N LYS A 279 6.87 27.75 16.51
CA LYS A 279 7.40 28.55 15.40
C LYS A 279 6.95 30.00 15.49
N ALA A 280 5.67 30.24 15.81
CA ALA A 280 5.10 31.57 15.95
C ALA A 280 5.70 32.32 17.16
N THR A 281 5.87 31.65 18.30
CA THR A 281 6.50 32.24 19.49
C THR A 281 7.97 32.54 19.26
N LYS A 282 8.75 31.64 18.63
CA LYS A 282 10.15 31.92 18.25
C LYS A 282 10.29 33.13 17.33
N ALA A 283 9.37 33.29 16.37
CA ALA A 283 9.36 34.46 15.49
C ALA A 283 9.01 35.75 16.25
N GLN A 284 8.06 35.69 17.20
CA GLN A 284 7.73 36.83 18.06
C GLN A 284 8.91 37.22 18.97
N THR A 285 9.57 36.25 19.61
CA THR A 285 10.72 36.51 20.49
C THR A 285 11.90 37.06 19.71
N GLY A 286 12.17 36.57 18.49
CA GLY A 286 13.22 37.11 17.62
C GLY A 286 12.99 38.60 17.33
N HIS A 287 11.79 38.96 16.85
CA HIS A 287 11.45 40.36 16.61
C HIS A 287 11.42 41.21 17.89
N ALA A 288 11.08 40.64 19.05
CA ALA A 288 11.15 41.34 20.34
C ALA A 288 12.60 41.72 20.69
N THR A 289 13.55 40.79 20.51
CA THR A 289 14.97 41.04 20.78
C THR A 289 15.58 42.06 19.80
N GLU A 290 15.20 42.00 18.52
CA GLU A 290 15.63 42.99 17.50
C GLU A 290 15.10 44.39 17.84
N ARG A 291 13.82 44.49 18.24
CA ARG A 291 13.20 45.74 18.69
C ARG A 291 13.92 46.33 19.90
N GLU A 292 14.22 45.52 20.92
CA GLU A 292 14.98 45.97 22.08
C GLU A 292 16.39 46.44 21.72
N GLY A 293 17.06 45.75 20.80
CA GLY A 293 18.36 46.15 20.26
C GLY A 293 18.30 47.51 19.55
N LEU A 294 17.31 47.73 18.68
CA LEU A 294 17.09 49.01 18.00
C LEU A 294 16.72 50.12 18.99
N GLN A 295 15.89 49.82 19.99
CA GLN A 295 15.52 50.78 21.03
C GLN A 295 16.73 51.20 21.87
N GLY A 296 17.62 50.26 22.18
CA GLY A 296 18.90 50.54 22.82
C GLY A 296 19.78 51.47 21.98
N LYS A 297 19.85 51.27 20.65
CA LYS A 297 20.60 52.14 19.72
C LYS A 297 20.00 53.55 19.64
N VAL A 298 18.68 53.66 19.52
CA VAL A 298 17.97 54.96 19.51
C VAL A 298 18.26 55.72 20.80
N ASN A 299 18.18 55.07 21.95
CA ASN A 299 18.45 55.70 23.24
C ASN A 299 19.90 56.18 23.37
N LYS A 300 20.88 55.42 22.85
CA LYS A 300 22.29 55.83 22.81
C LYS A 300 22.49 57.07 21.94
N LEU A 301 21.97 57.03 20.71
CA LEU A 301 22.07 58.17 19.78
C LEU A 301 21.36 59.42 20.32
N GLN A 302 20.24 59.27 21.03
CA GLN A 302 19.57 60.40 21.68
C GLN A 302 20.41 61.01 22.82
N LYS A 303 21.12 60.18 23.59
CA LYS A 303 22.06 60.66 24.62
C LYS A 303 23.25 61.39 24.01
N GLU A 304 23.84 60.84 22.94
CA GLU A 304 24.94 61.47 22.20
C GLU A 304 24.53 62.78 21.54
N LEU A 305 23.33 62.83 20.95
CA LEU A 305 22.77 64.05 20.36
C LEU A 305 22.56 65.13 21.44
N ALA A 306 22.10 64.75 22.63
CA ALA A 306 21.97 65.66 23.76
C ALA A 306 23.34 66.18 24.28
N SER A 307 24.38 65.34 24.32
CA SER A 307 25.71 65.78 24.72
C SER A 307 26.37 66.68 23.68
N VAL A 308 26.22 66.38 22.39
CA VAL A 308 26.76 67.21 21.29
C VAL A 308 26.06 68.56 21.24
N ARG A 309 24.74 68.62 21.46
CA ARG A 309 24.02 69.91 21.56
C ARG A 309 24.52 70.77 22.71
N LYS A 310 24.70 70.19 23.90
CA LYS A 310 25.28 70.92 25.05
C LYS A 310 26.69 71.43 24.77
N ALA A 311 27.52 70.64 24.07
CA ALA A 311 28.86 71.06 23.68
C ALA A 311 28.85 72.17 22.62
N ALA A 312 27.92 72.11 21.66
CA ALA A 312 27.72 73.15 20.65
C ALA A 312 27.26 74.47 21.30
N ASP A 313 26.29 74.41 22.23
CA ASP A 313 25.81 75.58 22.97
C ASP A 313 26.94 76.22 23.81
N ALA A 314 27.74 75.41 24.51
CA ALA A 314 28.87 75.87 25.30
C ALA A 314 29.96 76.53 24.43
N ALA A 315 30.32 75.93 23.29
CA ALA A 315 31.27 76.50 22.34
C ALA A 315 30.76 77.81 21.72
N GLN A 316 29.45 77.90 21.46
CA GLN A 316 28.82 79.12 20.95
C GLN A 316 28.79 80.26 21.99
N GLU A 317 28.62 79.93 23.27
CA GLU A 317 28.65 80.88 24.38
C GLU A 317 30.06 81.42 24.64
N GLU A 318 31.07 80.55 24.57
CA GLU A 318 32.49 80.89 24.69
C GLU A 318 32.94 81.79 23.52
N GLN A 319 32.45 81.49 22.31
CA GLN A 319 32.69 82.30 21.12
C GLN A 319 32.01 83.67 21.16
N ARG A 320 30.80 83.78 21.73
CA ARG A 320 30.13 85.07 21.95
C ARG A 320 30.91 86.00 22.88
N LYS A 321 31.63 85.42 23.85
CA LYS A 321 32.53 86.16 24.75
C LYS A 321 33.82 86.59 24.04
N ALA A 322 34.37 85.73 23.16
CA ALA A 322 35.57 86.05 22.37
C ALA A 322 35.34 87.12 21.29
N SER A 323 34.16 87.13 20.66
CA SER A 323 33.81 88.09 19.58
C SER A 323 33.55 89.51 20.08
N GLN A 324 33.12 89.69 21.34
CA GLN A 324 33.03 91.02 21.96
C GLN A 324 34.40 91.70 22.13
N HIS A 325 35.50 90.94 22.10
CA HIS A 325 36.86 91.45 22.30
C HIS A 325 37.56 91.87 20.99
N ASN A 326 37.04 91.51 19.81
CA ASN A 326 37.70 91.76 18.51
C ASN A 326 36.94 92.76 17.59
N LEU A 327 35.86 93.39 18.05
CA LEU A 327 35.00 94.25 17.22
C LEU A 327 35.35 95.74 17.33
N ALA A 328 36.60 96.10 17.03
CA ALA A 328 36.99 97.50 16.95
C ALA A 328 38.08 97.74 15.90
N LEU A 329 37.88 97.32 14.64
CA LEU A 329 38.45 98.04 13.50
C LEU A 329 37.76 97.63 12.19
N THR A 330 37.22 98.62 11.49
CA THR A 330 37.10 98.72 10.02
C THR A 330 35.98 97.96 9.28
N GLN A 331 34.75 98.48 9.40
CA GLN A 331 33.66 98.33 8.42
C GLN A 331 33.99 99.03 7.08
N ASP A 332 34.83 100.08 7.11
CA ASP A 332 35.17 100.90 5.93
C ASP A 332 36.19 100.23 5.00
N SER A 333 37.14 99.45 5.54
CA SER A 333 38.13 98.70 4.74
C SER A 333 37.50 97.53 3.96
N LEU A 334 36.35 97.02 4.43
CA LEU A 334 35.55 96.00 3.75
C LEU A 334 34.76 96.54 2.55
N ALA A 335 34.47 97.85 2.53
CA ALA A 335 33.75 98.49 1.44
C ALA A 335 34.65 98.75 0.22
N GLU A 336 35.94 99.05 0.46
CA GLU A 336 36.93 99.34 -0.58
C GLU A 336 37.43 98.07 -1.32
N TYR A 337 37.41 96.92 -0.65
CA TYR A 337 37.75 95.61 -1.24
C TYR A 337 36.67 95.04 -2.18
N ARG A 338 35.42 95.51 -2.09
CA ARG A 338 34.26 94.94 -2.81
C ARG A 338 34.03 95.47 -4.23
N LYS A 339 34.93 96.28 -4.78
CA LYS A 339 34.85 96.74 -6.19
C LYS A 339 36.26 96.72 -6.82
N PRO A 340 36.49 96.24 -8.06
CA PRO A 340 35.65 95.47 -8.99
C PRO A 340 36.33 94.15 -9.49
N GLY A 341 35.55 93.33 -10.22
CA GLY A 341 36.10 92.49 -11.30
C GLY A 341 35.90 90.97 -11.19
N ASN A 342 34.68 90.46 -11.41
CA ASN A 342 34.46 89.01 -11.34
C ASN A 342 33.61 88.36 -12.45
N ASN A 343 33.31 89.02 -13.58
CA ASN A 343 32.46 88.37 -14.59
C ASN A 343 33.19 87.34 -15.48
N SER A 344 34.51 87.45 -15.65
CA SER A 344 35.29 86.48 -16.45
C SER A 344 35.90 85.32 -15.63
N LYS A 345 36.19 85.55 -14.35
CA LYS A 345 36.66 84.51 -13.41
C LYS A 345 35.52 83.57 -12.98
N VAL A 346 34.27 84.06 -12.93
CA VAL A 346 33.10 83.25 -12.55
C VAL A 346 32.77 82.21 -13.62
N PHE A 347 32.79 82.57 -14.90
CA PHE A 347 32.45 81.64 -15.99
C PHE A 347 33.44 80.46 -16.12
N THR A 348 34.75 80.72 -16.02
CA THR A 348 35.78 79.66 -16.07
C THR A 348 35.81 78.82 -14.79
N ARG A 349 35.56 79.44 -13.62
CA ARG A 349 35.47 78.72 -12.34
C ARG A 349 34.23 77.83 -12.27
N GLU A 350 33.10 78.28 -12.79
CA GLU A 350 31.87 77.48 -12.91
C GLU A 350 32.06 76.28 -13.86
N GLN A 351 32.70 76.47 -15.01
CA GLN A 351 33.00 75.35 -15.91
C GLN A 351 33.95 74.33 -15.27
N LYS A 352 34.94 74.78 -14.49
CA LYS A 352 35.82 73.89 -13.72
C LYS A 352 35.10 73.18 -12.58
N THR A 353 34.20 73.85 -11.85
CA THR A 353 33.44 73.19 -10.79
C THR A 353 32.49 72.15 -11.38
N ILE A 354 31.84 72.44 -12.50
CA ILE A 354 31.00 71.48 -13.22
C ILE A 354 31.84 70.30 -13.71
N ALA A 355 32.96 70.54 -14.39
CA ALA A 355 33.85 69.47 -14.86
C ALA A 355 34.40 68.61 -13.71
N ARG A 356 34.77 69.23 -12.58
CA ARG A 356 35.22 68.53 -11.37
C ARG A 356 34.13 67.64 -10.78
N ILE A 357 32.92 68.18 -10.63
CA ILE A 357 31.77 67.43 -10.14
C ILE A 357 31.48 66.24 -11.06
N THR A 358 31.52 66.44 -12.38
CA THR A 358 31.29 65.32 -13.34
C THR A 358 32.39 64.26 -13.29
N LEU A 359 33.65 64.67 -13.10
CA LEU A 359 34.79 63.76 -12.94
C LEU A 359 34.64 62.94 -11.66
N ASP A 360 34.37 63.60 -10.54
CA ASP A 360 34.25 62.96 -9.23
C ASP A 360 33.05 61.99 -9.22
N GLN A 361 31.92 62.37 -9.83
CA GLN A 361 30.76 61.48 -10.00
C GLN A 361 31.07 60.24 -10.84
N LEU A 362 31.83 60.37 -11.94
CA LEU A 362 32.20 59.23 -12.78
C LEU A 362 33.25 58.34 -12.10
N LYS A 363 34.20 58.92 -11.37
CA LYS A 363 35.18 58.16 -10.56
C LYS A 363 34.49 57.37 -9.45
N GLU A 364 33.56 58.00 -8.75
CA GLU A 364 32.80 57.34 -7.68
C GLU A 364 31.93 56.19 -8.23
N LYS A 365 31.28 56.39 -9.39
CA LYS A 365 30.55 55.33 -10.09
C LYS A 365 31.45 54.16 -10.49
N GLN A 366 32.63 54.45 -11.04
CA GLN A 366 33.57 53.40 -11.46
C GLN A 366 34.12 52.63 -10.25
N LYS A 367 34.47 53.34 -9.17
CA LYS A 367 34.93 52.73 -7.92
C LYS A 367 33.85 51.86 -7.28
N GLY A 368 32.60 52.34 -7.25
CA GLY A 368 31.46 51.56 -6.77
C GLY A 368 31.20 50.31 -7.60
N MET A 369 31.33 50.38 -8.93
CA MET A 369 31.25 49.19 -9.79
C MET A 369 32.39 48.20 -9.53
N GLU A 370 33.63 48.68 -9.32
CA GLU A 370 34.79 47.82 -9.02
C GLU A 370 34.63 47.12 -7.65
N GLU A 371 34.17 47.82 -6.62
CA GLU A 371 33.85 47.25 -5.31
C GLU A 371 32.72 46.20 -5.41
N THR A 372 31.69 46.47 -6.22
CA THR A 372 30.63 45.48 -6.46
C THR A 372 31.14 44.27 -7.25
N ARG A 373 32.10 44.45 -8.17
CA ARG A 373 32.72 43.35 -8.91
C ARG A 373 33.54 42.47 -7.96
N GLU A 374 34.36 43.06 -7.10
CA GLU A 374 35.20 42.35 -6.14
C GLU A 374 34.36 41.49 -5.18
N THR A 375 33.33 42.07 -4.57
CA THR A 375 32.40 41.33 -3.69
C THR A 375 31.67 40.19 -4.42
N ARG A 376 31.35 40.37 -5.72
CA ARG A 376 30.72 39.31 -6.54
C ARG A 376 31.72 38.24 -6.94
N THR A 377 32.99 38.57 -7.15
CA THR A 377 34.05 37.58 -7.40
C THR A 377 34.30 36.71 -6.18
N GLU A 378 34.43 37.30 -4.99
CA GLU A 378 34.54 36.55 -3.73
C GLU A 378 33.31 35.66 -3.49
N GLY A 379 32.11 36.19 -3.74
CA GLY A 379 30.87 35.43 -3.69
C GLY A 379 30.84 34.25 -4.67
N ALA A 380 31.37 34.41 -5.87
CA ALA A 380 31.45 33.33 -6.86
C ALA A 380 32.47 32.26 -6.47
N GLU A 381 33.61 32.63 -5.90
CA GLU A 381 34.64 31.70 -5.42
C GLU A 381 34.16 30.87 -4.24
N THR A 382 33.51 31.49 -3.26
CA THR A 382 32.91 30.79 -2.11
C THR A 382 31.82 29.80 -2.54
N LEU A 383 30.96 30.19 -3.49
CA LEU A 383 29.98 29.26 -4.08
C LEU A 383 30.64 28.14 -4.88
N ASN A 384 31.77 28.40 -5.53
CA ASN A 384 32.50 27.38 -6.29
C ASN A 384 33.16 26.35 -5.38
N ALA A 385 33.74 26.77 -4.26
CA ALA A 385 34.25 25.86 -3.23
C ALA A 385 33.12 25.02 -2.60
N ARG A 386 31.98 25.63 -2.29
CA ARG A 386 30.82 24.88 -1.79
C ARG A 386 30.27 23.89 -2.82
N LYS A 387 30.32 24.23 -4.12
CA LYS A 387 29.93 23.34 -5.21
C LYS A 387 30.85 22.11 -5.26
N THR A 388 32.17 22.28 -5.17
CA THR A 388 33.11 21.15 -5.21
C THR A 388 32.92 20.21 -4.01
N GLU A 389 32.74 20.76 -2.81
CA GLU A 389 32.43 19.95 -1.61
C GLU A 389 31.13 19.14 -1.76
N LEU A 390 30.09 19.74 -2.35
CA LEU A 390 28.82 19.05 -2.59
C LEU A 390 28.96 18.00 -3.71
N GLU A 391 29.79 18.23 -4.73
CA GLU A 391 30.10 17.24 -5.77
C GLU A 391 30.81 16.01 -5.19
N GLU A 392 31.80 16.22 -4.31
CA GLU A 392 32.49 15.15 -3.59
C GLU A 392 31.52 14.36 -2.70
N LYS A 393 30.69 15.04 -1.89
CA LYS A 393 29.68 14.39 -1.04
C LYS A 393 28.67 13.57 -1.85
N VAL A 394 28.21 14.09 -2.98
CA VAL A 394 27.30 13.36 -3.88
C VAL A 394 27.99 12.11 -4.45
N SER A 395 29.27 12.20 -4.80
CA SER A 395 30.04 11.06 -5.30
C SER A 395 30.25 9.97 -4.23
N GLY A 396 30.56 10.36 -2.99
CA GLY A 396 30.70 9.44 -1.87
C GLY A 396 29.39 8.73 -1.53
N LEU A 397 28.29 9.48 -1.41
CA LEU A 397 26.96 8.91 -1.17
C LEU A 397 26.51 7.99 -2.32
N GLN A 398 26.88 8.28 -3.56
CA GLN A 398 26.62 7.40 -4.70
C GLN A 398 27.39 6.08 -4.59
N ALA A 399 28.67 6.12 -4.20
CA ALA A 399 29.48 4.92 -4.01
C ALA A 399 28.88 4.02 -2.90
N GLU A 400 28.59 4.59 -1.72
CA GLU A 400 27.95 3.88 -0.60
C GLU A 400 26.60 3.26 -1.00
N LEU A 401 25.79 4.00 -1.75
CA LEU A 401 24.51 3.49 -2.27
C LEU A 401 24.70 2.31 -3.22
N THR A 402 25.70 2.38 -4.12
CA THR A 402 25.98 1.28 -5.04
C THR A 402 26.47 0.04 -4.32
N GLU A 403 27.32 0.18 -3.31
CA GLU A 403 27.78 -0.92 -2.47
C GLU A 403 26.62 -1.56 -1.71
N ALA A 404 25.78 -0.76 -1.05
CA ALA A 404 24.60 -1.26 -0.32
C ALA A 404 23.61 -2.01 -1.25
N ARG A 405 23.41 -1.50 -2.48
CA ARG A 405 22.57 -2.19 -3.49
C ARG A 405 23.20 -3.49 -3.99
N GLN A 406 24.52 -3.53 -4.16
CA GLN A 406 25.22 -4.77 -4.52
C GLN A 406 25.12 -5.82 -3.40
N HIS A 407 25.24 -5.42 -2.14
CA HIS A 407 25.05 -6.30 -0.98
C HIS A 407 23.62 -6.85 -0.89
N LEU A 408 22.61 -6.01 -1.15
CA LEU A 408 21.23 -6.48 -1.20
C LEU A 408 21.02 -7.48 -2.34
N ALA A 409 21.56 -7.20 -3.53
CA ALA A 409 21.43 -8.07 -4.69
C ALA A 409 22.11 -9.44 -4.47
N SER A 410 23.28 -9.47 -3.84
CA SER A 410 23.97 -10.73 -3.52
C SER A 410 23.15 -11.57 -2.54
N GLN A 411 22.64 -10.98 -1.46
CA GLN A 411 21.77 -11.66 -0.48
C GLN A 411 20.48 -12.21 -1.11
N GLN A 412 19.82 -11.42 -1.97
CA GLN A 412 18.64 -11.86 -2.69
C GLN A 412 18.94 -13.01 -3.67
N SER A 413 20.09 -12.97 -4.34
CA SER A 413 20.53 -14.05 -5.24
C SER A 413 20.80 -15.35 -4.48
N GLU A 414 21.39 -15.28 -3.28
CA GLU A 414 21.63 -16.46 -2.44
C GLU A 414 20.31 -17.04 -1.90
N ARG A 415 19.41 -16.18 -1.44
CA ARG A 415 18.09 -16.58 -0.95
C ARG A 415 17.26 -17.27 -2.05
N THR A 416 17.27 -16.73 -3.27
CA THR A 416 16.55 -17.34 -4.41
C THR A 416 17.14 -18.69 -4.81
N LYS A 417 18.48 -18.83 -4.82
CA LYS A 417 19.15 -20.12 -5.03
C LYS A 417 18.75 -21.15 -3.97
N LEU A 418 18.72 -20.77 -2.69
CA LEU A 418 18.30 -21.68 -1.61
C LEU A 418 16.84 -22.11 -1.74
N ILE A 419 15.93 -21.19 -2.10
CA ILE A 419 14.52 -21.53 -2.32
C ILE A 419 14.37 -22.49 -3.51
N GLN A 420 15.14 -22.30 -4.58
CA GLN A 420 15.11 -23.20 -5.74
C GLN A 420 15.62 -24.60 -5.38
N LEU A 421 16.73 -24.70 -4.63
CA LEU A 421 17.26 -25.97 -4.15
C LEU A 421 16.29 -26.67 -3.18
N GLU A 422 15.64 -25.92 -2.29
CA GLU A 422 14.59 -26.43 -1.38
C GLU A 422 13.40 -27.00 -2.17
N LYS A 423 12.97 -26.29 -3.22
CA LYS A 423 11.88 -26.75 -4.09
C LYS A 423 12.27 -28.04 -4.83
N GLN A 424 13.47 -28.08 -5.42
CA GLN A 424 13.97 -29.28 -6.11
C GLN A 424 14.07 -30.49 -5.17
N ALA A 425 14.62 -30.29 -3.97
CA ALA A 425 14.72 -31.36 -2.97
C ALA A 425 13.33 -31.84 -2.50
N ASN A 426 12.35 -30.93 -2.34
CA ASN A 426 10.98 -31.30 -2.00
C ASN A 426 10.27 -32.06 -3.13
N GLU A 427 10.43 -31.65 -4.39
CA GLU A 427 9.89 -32.37 -5.55
C GLU A 427 10.49 -33.78 -5.67
N GLN A 428 11.81 -33.91 -5.49
CA GLN A 428 12.48 -35.21 -5.45
C GLN A 428 11.99 -36.07 -4.27
N LEU A 429 11.79 -35.47 -3.09
CA LEU A 429 11.29 -36.17 -1.92
C LEU A 429 9.86 -36.67 -2.14
N GLN A 430 8.98 -35.87 -2.75
CA GLN A 430 7.62 -36.30 -3.10
C GLN A 430 7.65 -37.47 -4.08
N ASN A 431 8.53 -37.44 -5.09
CA ASN A 431 8.69 -38.54 -6.03
C ASN A 431 9.15 -39.83 -5.33
N VAL A 432 10.14 -39.74 -4.44
CA VAL A 432 10.63 -40.90 -3.66
C VAL A 432 9.54 -41.42 -2.73
N LEU A 433 8.76 -40.55 -2.09
CA LEU A 433 7.64 -40.96 -1.22
C LEU A 433 6.53 -41.67 -2.01
N ASN A 434 6.20 -41.18 -3.21
CA ASN A 434 5.23 -41.84 -4.10
C ASN A 434 5.73 -43.22 -4.54
N GLN A 435 7.01 -43.34 -4.89
CA GLN A 435 7.64 -44.62 -5.23
C GLN A 435 7.65 -45.59 -4.05
N LEU A 436 7.95 -45.11 -2.83
CA LEU A 436 7.88 -45.92 -1.61
C LEU A 436 6.45 -46.36 -1.29
N MET A 437 5.45 -45.50 -1.51
CA MET A 437 4.04 -45.85 -1.33
C MET A 437 3.62 -46.94 -2.31
N GLN A 438 4.00 -46.81 -3.59
CA GLN A 438 3.72 -47.82 -4.61
C GLN A 438 4.42 -49.15 -4.30
N ALA A 439 5.72 -49.12 -4.02
CA ALA A 439 6.48 -50.31 -3.64
C ALA A 439 5.93 -50.99 -2.37
N GLY A 440 5.42 -50.20 -1.42
CA GLY A 440 4.74 -50.72 -0.22
C GLY A 440 3.41 -51.41 -0.54
N ALA A 441 2.62 -50.86 -1.46
CA ALA A 441 1.37 -51.47 -1.92
C ALA A 441 1.64 -52.78 -2.68
N ASP A 442 2.61 -52.78 -3.59
CA ASP A 442 3.01 -53.95 -4.38
C ASP A 442 3.51 -55.09 -3.48
N ARG A 443 4.29 -54.76 -2.44
CA ARG A 443 4.74 -55.73 -1.43
C ARG A 443 3.57 -56.35 -0.67
N GLN A 444 2.61 -55.53 -0.22
CA GLN A 444 1.44 -56.05 0.47
C GLN A 444 0.57 -56.94 -0.43
N GLU A 445 0.47 -56.61 -1.72
CA GLU A 445 -0.25 -57.43 -2.70
C GLU A 445 0.48 -58.77 -2.93
N SER A 446 1.80 -58.74 -3.10
CA SER A 446 2.62 -59.96 -3.24
C SER A 446 2.57 -60.84 -1.98
N GLU A 447 2.60 -60.25 -0.78
CA GLU A 447 2.46 -60.99 0.49
C GLU A 447 1.06 -61.61 0.62
N LYS A 448 0.01 -60.89 0.19
CA LYS A 448 -1.36 -61.41 0.17
C LYS A 448 -1.52 -62.55 -0.83
N GLU A 449 -0.95 -62.42 -2.03
CA GLU A 449 -0.99 -63.45 -3.08
C GLU A 449 -0.21 -64.70 -2.65
N ALA A 450 0.99 -64.54 -2.09
CA ALA A 450 1.79 -65.66 -1.57
C ALA A 450 1.04 -66.42 -0.46
N LYS A 451 0.46 -65.70 0.52
CA LYS A 451 -0.38 -66.28 1.56
C LYS A 451 -1.62 -66.96 0.98
N ALA A 452 -2.27 -66.35 -0.01
CA ALA A 452 -3.43 -66.95 -0.66
C ALA A 452 -3.08 -68.26 -1.37
N LYS A 453 -1.94 -68.32 -2.05
CA LYS A 453 -1.44 -69.53 -2.73
C LYS A 453 -1.05 -70.63 -1.74
N GLU A 454 -0.38 -70.28 -0.65
CA GLU A 454 -0.05 -71.21 0.44
C GLU A 454 -1.33 -71.77 1.09
N ASN A 455 -2.29 -70.89 1.40
CA ASN A 455 -3.57 -71.29 1.95
C ASN A 455 -4.34 -72.21 1.00
N LEU A 456 -4.33 -71.93 -0.31
CA LEU A 456 -4.95 -72.79 -1.31
C LEU A 456 -4.27 -74.18 -1.36
N ALA A 457 -2.93 -74.24 -1.32
CA ALA A 457 -2.21 -75.51 -1.27
C ALA A 457 -2.50 -76.31 0.02
N ASN A 458 -2.67 -75.62 1.15
CA ASN A 458 -3.04 -76.25 2.42
C ASN A 458 -4.49 -76.77 2.41
N LEU A 459 -5.40 -76.05 1.75
CA LEU A 459 -6.79 -76.44 1.54
C LEU A 459 -6.92 -77.66 0.59
N GLN A 460 -5.98 -77.80 -0.36
CA GLN A 460 -5.93 -78.90 -1.33
C GLN A 460 -5.61 -80.28 -0.72
N ARG A 461 -4.91 -80.32 0.41
CA ARG A 461 -4.50 -81.57 1.07
C ARG A 461 -5.66 -82.36 1.72
N PRO A 462 -6.56 -81.76 2.54
CA PRO A 462 -7.62 -82.49 3.23
C PRO A 462 -8.84 -82.85 2.37
N PHE A 463 -9.04 -82.20 1.21
CA PHE A 463 -10.21 -82.42 0.35
C PHE A 463 -9.81 -82.73 -1.11
N PRO A 464 -9.49 -83.99 -1.45
CA PRO A 464 -9.21 -84.36 -2.83
C PRO A 464 -10.51 -84.37 -3.66
N GLY A 465 -10.59 -83.47 -4.64
CA GLY A 465 -11.73 -83.28 -5.54
C GLY A 465 -11.39 -82.25 -6.63
N PRO A 466 -12.26 -82.04 -7.64
CA PRO A 466 -11.97 -81.11 -8.72
C PRO A 466 -12.00 -79.65 -8.23
N TRP A 467 -10.83 -79.00 -8.28
CA TRP A 467 -10.61 -77.63 -7.83
C TRP A 467 -10.88 -76.62 -8.94
N PRO A 468 -11.27 -75.37 -8.63
CA PRO A 468 -11.27 -74.30 -9.61
C PRO A 468 -9.83 -74.08 -10.10
N GLY A 469 -9.56 -74.43 -11.36
CA GLY A 469 -8.23 -74.40 -11.99
C GLY A 469 -7.60 -75.78 -12.27
N SER A 470 -8.25 -76.88 -11.83
CA SER A 470 -7.90 -78.24 -12.22
C SER A 470 -8.86 -78.74 -13.30
N ASN A 471 -8.33 -79.06 -14.48
CA ASN A 471 -9.08 -79.57 -15.62
C ASN A 471 -9.56 -81.00 -15.37
N ALA A 472 -10.66 -81.18 -14.64
CA ALA A 472 -11.45 -82.41 -14.67
C ALA A 472 -12.81 -82.20 -13.97
N ILE A 473 -13.91 -82.34 -14.70
CA ILE A 473 -15.24 -82.61 -14.11
C ILE A 473 -15.83 -83.82 -14.87
N PRO A 474 -16.40 -84.84 -14.20
CA PRO A 474 -17.01 -85.99 -14.87
C PRO A 474 -18.44 -85.68 -15.38
N PRO A 475 -18.96 -86.48 -16.35
CA PRO A 475 -20.19 -86.17 -17.07
C PRO A 475 -21.45 -86.32 -16.20
N SER A 476 -22.45 -85.50 -16.55
CA SER A 476 -23.73 -85.31 -15.86
C SER A 476 -24.68 -86.50 -15.89
N GLY A 477 -25.40 -86.74 -14.78
CA GLY A 477 -26.69 -87.43 -14.79
C GLY A 477 -27.00 -88.28 -13.56
N ASN A 478 -27.29 -87.68 -12.40
CA ASN A 478 -28.21 -88.26 -11.39
C ASN A 478 -28.42 -87.31 -10.19
N THR A 479 -29.68 -87.18 -9.77
CA THR A 479 -30.16 -86.32 -8.66
C THR A 479 -29.62 -86.69 -7.27
N ARG A 480 -28.91 -87.82 -7.12
CA ARG A 480 -28.22 -88.21 -5.87
C ARG A 480 -26.92 -87.44 -5.59
N HIS A 481 -26.34 -86.78 -6.57
CA HIS A 481 -25.07 -86.05 -6.41
C HIS A 481 -25.24 -84.61 -5.87
N ARG A 482 -26.45 -84.07 -5.91
CA ARG A 482 -26.78 -82.69 -5.51
C ARG A 482 -26.52 -82.39 -4.02
N ASN A 483 -26.65 -83.41 -3.16
CA ASN A 483 -26.44 -83.29 -1.71
C ASN A 483 -24.97 -83.45 -1.28
N ARG A 484 -24.07 -83.87 -2.18
CA ARG A 484 -22.65 -84.10 -1.85
C ARG A 484 -21.84 -82.81 -1.91
N HIS A 485 -22.08 -81.96 -2.91
CA HIS A 485 -21.31 -80.73 -3.15
C HIS A 485 -21.61 -79.59 -2.15
N GLN A 486 -22.86 -79.46 -1.69
CA GLN A 486 -23.21 -78.46 -0.67
C GLN A 486 -22.56 -78.76 0.69
N LYS A 487 -22.50 -80.04 1.10
CA LYS A 487 -21.85 -80.45 2.36
C LYS A 487 -20.34 -80.21 2.33
N THR A 488 -19.68 -80.50 1.20
CA THR A 488 -18.24 -80.21 1.04
C THR A 488 -17.94 -78.71 1.13
N THR A 489 -18.81 -77.84 0.57
CA THR A 489 -18.64 -76.38 0.63
C THR A 489 -18.80 -75.83 2.05
N ILE A 490 -19.76 -76.36 2.82
CA ILE A 490 -19.96 -75.96 4.23
C ILE A 490 -18.77 -76.37 5.09
N ASN A 491 -18.28 -77.61 4.94
CA ASN A 491 -17.09 -78.08 5.65
C ASN A 491 -15.83 -77.26 5.28
N TYR A 492 -15.76 -76.77 4.04
CA TYR A 492 -14.68 -75.90 3.59
C TYR A 492 -14.73 -74.50 4.22
N ILE A 493 -15.93 -73.93 4.35
CA ILE A 493 -16.15 -72.65 5.02
C ILE A 493 -15.78 -72.75 6.50
N GLU A 494 -16.18 -73.84 7.18
CA GLU A 494 -15.81 -74.10 8.58
C GLU A 494 -14.28 -74.23 8.75
N TYR A 495 -13.60 -74.90 7.81
CA TYR A 495 -12.14 -75.01 7.81
C TYR A 495 -11.44 -73.65 7.57
N ILE A 496 -11.96 -72.80 6.68
CA ILE A 496 -11.45 -71.42 6.48
C ILE A 496 -11.65 -70.55 7.72
N GLN A 497 -12.80 -70.67 8.38
CA GLN A 497 -13.12 -69.93 9.59
C GLN A 497 -12.18 -70.33 10.75
N THR A 498 -11.85 -71.61 10.85
CA THR A 498 -10.98 -72.14 11.90
C THR A 498 -9.52 -71.74 11.70
N ASN A 499 -9.03 -71.73 10.45
CA ASN A 499 -7.65 -71.38 10.12
C ASN A 499 -7.42 -69.87 9.89
N GLN A 500 -8.44 -69.02 10.09
CA GLN A 500 -8.39 -67.57 9.84
C GLN A 500 -7.81 -67.20 8.46
N VAL A 501 -8.13 -68.01 7.46
CA VAL A 501 -7.68 -67.76 6.09
C VAL A 501 -8.39 -66.51 5.54
N ASN A 502 -7.67 -65.73 4.73
CA ASN A 502 -8.21 -64.53 4.07
C ASN A 502 -9.58 -64.79 3.40
N GLN A 503 -10.42 -63.76 3.33
CA GLN A 503 -11.75 -63.83 2.73
C GLN A 503 -11.69 -64.42 1.31
N ALA A 504 -12.34 -65.57 1.11
CA ALA A 504 -12.46 -66.25 -0.18
C ALA A 504 -13.92 -66.22 -0.67
N THR A 505 -14.11 -66.08 -1.98
CA THR A 505 -15.44 -66.07 -2.60
C THR A 505 -15.69 -67.41 -3.28
N PHE A 506 -16.69 -68.16 -2.81
CA PHE A 506 -17.12 -69.41 -3.44
C PHE A 506 -18.27 -69.16 -4.40
N ILE A 507 -18.18 -69.72 -5.61
CA ILE A 507 -19.25 -69.68 -6.60
C ILE A 507 -19.87 -71.09 -6.68
N PRO A 508 -21.04 -71.33 -6.07
CA PRO A 508 -21.66 -72.66 -6.06
C PRO A 508 -22.28 -72.98 -7.43
N LEU A 509 -21.71 -73.97 -8.13
CA LEU A 509 -22.15 -74.35 -9.48
C LEU A 509 -23.59 -74.86 -9.54
N ASP A 510 -24.07 -75.50 -8.47
CA ASP A 510 -25.38 -76.17 -8.44
C ASP A 510 -26.58 -75.23 -8.21
N THR A 511 -26.35 -74.05 -7.60
CA THR A 511 -27.39 -73.11 -7.17
C THR A 511 -27.31 -71.76 -7.86
N ILE A 512 -26.25 -71.51 -8.63
CA ILE A 512 -26.09 -70.25 -9.35
C ILE A 512 -27.13 -70.14 -10.46
N GLN A 513 -27.82 -69.00 -10.50
CA GLN A 513 -28.72 -68.64 -11.60
C GLN A 513 -28.07 -67.49 -12.36
N ALA A 514 -27.56 -67.79 -13.55
CA ALA A 514 -27.00 -66.78 -14.42
C ALA A 514 -28.09 -66.04 -15.18
N LYS A 515 -27.92 -64.72 -15.32
CA LYS A 515 -28.77 -63.94 -16.22
C LYS A 515 -28.37 -64.27 -17.67
N PRO A 516 -29.33 -64.55 -18.56
CA PRO A 516 -29.02 -64.82 -19.95
C PRO A 516 -28.31 -63.61 -20.57
N ILE A 517 -27.28 -63.87 -21.37
CA ILE A 517 -26.57 -62.81 -22.11
C ILE A 517 -27.48 -62.39 -23.26
N ASN A 518 -27.56 -61.07 -23.47
CA ASN A 518 -28.35 -60.55 -24.58
C ASN A 518 -27.53 -60.61 -25.87
N ASP A 519 -27.95 -61.47 -26.79
CA ASP A 519 -27.23 -61.74 -28.04
C ASP A 519 -27.16 -60.51 -28.97
N LYS A 520 -28.05 -59.53 -28.76
CA LYS A 520 -28.04 -58.22 -29.43
C LYS A 520 -26.70 -57.47 -29.29
N TYR A 521 -25.91 -57.81 -28.27
CA TYR A 521 -24.59 -57.22 -28.05
C TYR A 521 -23.52 -57.71 -29.04
N ARG A 522 -23.73 -58.85 -29.71
CA ARG A 522 -22.80 -59.35 -30.75
C ARG A 522 -22.90 -58.57 -32.06
N SER A 523 -24.09 -58.05 -32.38
CA SER A 523 -24.36 -57.26 -33.59
C SER A 523 -24.19 -55.74 -33.41
N PHE A 524 -23.89 -55.26 -32.19
CA PHE A 524 -24.06 -53.86 -31.82
C PHE A 524 -22.97 -52.89 -32.33
N ALA A 525 -21.70 -53.30 -32.38
CA ALA A 525 -20.62 -52.42 -32.81
C ALA A 525 -19.45 -53.19 -33.44
N LYS A 526 -19.05 -52.82 -34.66
CA LYS A 526 -17.77 -53.24 -35.25
C LYS A 526 -16.64 -52.69 -34.36
N GLY A 527 -15.92 -53.57 -33.65
CA GLY A 527 -14.85 -53.20 -32.71
C GLY A 527 -15.15 -53.39 -31.22
N ALA A 528 -16.30 -53.98 -30.86
CA ALA A 528 -16.55 -54.50 -29.51
C ALA A 528 -17.05 -55.95 -29.57
N ARG A 529 -16.52 -56.80 -28.70
CA ARG A 529 -16.90 -58.21 -28.57
C ARG A 529 -17.36 -58.50 -27.14
N LEU A 530 -18.26 -59.45 -26.94
CA LEU A 530 -18.59 -59.90 -25.59
C LEU A 530 -17.38 -60.59 -24.97
N ALA A 531 -17.09 -60.29 -23.70
CA ALA A 531 -15.96 -60.89 -23.00
C ALA A 531 -16.04 -62.42 -22.95
N VAL A 532 -17.25 -62.98 -22.96
CA VAL A 532 -17.49 -64.43 -22.99
C VAL A 532 -16.99 -65.07 -24.27
N ASP A 533 -17.06 -64.37 -25.40
CA ASP A 533 -16.64 -64.90 -26.71
C ASP A 533 -15.10 -64.91 -26.87
N VAL A 534 -14.38 -64.20 -25.99
CA VAL A 534 -12.91 -64.11 -26.00
C VAL A 534 -12.27 -65.19 -25.13
N ILE A 535 -13.02 -65.76 -24.18
CA ILE A 535 -12.49 -66.74 -23.22
C ILE A 535 -12.58 -68.14 -23.83
N GLN A 536 -11.44 -68.81 -23.98
CA GLN A 536 -11.37 -70.20 -24.39
C GLN A 536 -11.27 -71.11 -23.17
N TYR A 537 -11.95 -72.27 -23.19
CA TYR A 537 -11.88 -73.30 -22.16
C TYR A 537 -11.96 -74.69 -22.77
N GLU A 538 -11.59 -75.69 -21.96
CA GLU A 538 -11.51 -77.08 -22.39
C GLU A 538 -12.91 -77.71 -22.59
N PRO A 539 -13.12 -78.52 -23.66
CA PRO A 539 -14.44 -79.07 -24.01
C PRO A 539 -15.09 -79.94 -22.93
N ALA A 540 -14.29 -80.56 -22.06
CA ALA A 540 -14.80 -81.37 -20.95
C ALA A 540 -15.63 -80.55 -19.94
N VAL A 541 -15.34 -79.25 -19.81
CA VAL A 541 -16.03 -78.35 -18.88
C VAL A 541 -17.18 -77.60 -19.59
N GLU A 542 -17.40 -77.85 -20.89
CA GLU A 542 -18.28 -77.07 -21.75
C GLU A 542 -19.74 -77.06 -21.28
N ARG A 543 -20.28 -78.10 -20.64
CA ARG A 543 -21.66 -78.01 -20.10
C ARG A 543 -21.78 -77.27 -18.77
N ALA A 544 -20.72 -77.28 -17.95
CA ALA A 544 -20.69 -76.67 -16.62
C ALA A 544 -20.17 -75.22 -16.65
N MET A 545 -19.23 -74.91 -17.55
CA MET A 545 -18.58 -73.60 -17.69
C MET A 545 -19.38 -72.65 -18.59
N HIS A 546 -19.97 -73.16 -19.68
CA HIS A 546 -20.51 -72.38 -20.80
C HIS A 546 -21.81 -71.65 -20.47
N HIS A 547 -22.64 -72.10 -19.51
CA HIS A 547 -23.98 -71.50 -19.35
C HIS A 547 -24.22 -70.74 -18.03
N ILE A 548 -23.49 -71.02 -16.94
CA ILE A 548 -23.89 -70.51 -15.61
C ILE A 548 -22.80 -69.71 -14.88
N PRO A 549 -21.58 -70.23 -14.61
CA PRO A 549 -20.58 -69.48 -13.85
C PRO A 549 -19.91 -68.35 -14.65
N ILE A 550 -19.50 -68.58 -15.90
CA ILE A 550 -18.88 -67.55 -16.75
C ILE A 550 -19.89 -66.43 -17.05
N HIS A 551 -21.13 -66.78 -17.35
CA HIS A 551 -22.21 -65.81 -17.56
C HIS A 551 -22.47 -64.94 -16.33
N HIS A 552 -22.33 -65.50 -15.12
CA HIS A 552 -22.47 -64.74 -13.88
C HIS A 552 -21.28 -63.79 -13.63
N VAL A 553 -20.05 -64.22 -13.94
CA VAL A 553 -18.84 -63.43 -13.73
C VAL A 553 -18.66 -62.35 -14.80
N CYS A 554 -18.73 -62.72 -16.07
CA CYS A 554 -18.53 -61.81 -17.19
C CYS A 554 -19.77 -60.96 -17.49
N GLY A 555 -20.98 -61.52 -17.32
CA GLY A 555 -22.23 -60.84 -17.65
C GLY A 555 -22.23 -60.26 -19.07
N ASN A 556 -22.78 -59.04 -19.22
CA ASN A 556 -22.76 -58.30 -20.49
C ASN A 556 -21.52 -57.40 -20.61
N ALA A 557 -20.35 -57.90 -20.22
CA ALA A 557 -19.10 -57.17 -20.38
C ALA A 557 -18.70 -57.14 -21.87
N LEU A 558 -18.32 -55.96 -22.34
CA LEU A 558 -17.90 -55.73 -23.73
C LEU A 558 -16.43 -55.38 -23.75
N VAL A 559 -15.61 -56.16 -24.44
CA VAL A 559 -14.21 -55.84 -24.69
C VAL A 559 -14.14 -54.97 -25.93
N CYS A 560 -13.55 -53.79 -25.80
CA CYS A 560 -13.35 -52.86 -26.91
C CYS A 560 -11.94 -53.02 -27.48
N ASP A 561 -11.83 -53.20 -28.80
CA ASP A 561 -10.55 -53.44 -29.49
C ASP A 561 -9.66 -52.18 -29.53
N THR A 562 -10.23 -50.99 -29.34
CA THR A 562 -9.49 -49.73 -29.33
C THR A 562 -8.87 -49.41 -27.98
N TYR A 563 -7.59 -49.03 -27.99
CA TYR A 563 -6.85 -48.56 -26.80
C TYR A 563 -7.39 -47.26 -26.19
N ASP A 564 -8.13 -46.44 -26.97
CA ASP A 564 -8.68 -45.16 -26.51
C ASP A 564 -10.07 -45.32 -25.88
N GLY A 565 -10.23 -44.84 -24.64
CA GLY A 565 -11.49 -44.83 -23.91
C GLY A 565 -12.59 -43.99 -24.56
N ARG A 566 -12.30 -43.24 -25.62
CA ARG A 566 -13.30 -42.56 -26.46
C ARG A 566 -14.34 -43.52 -27.04
N PHE A 567 -13.95 -44.68 -27.54
CA PHE A 567 -14.91 -45.65 -28.08
C PHE A 567 -15.77 -46.29 -26.98
N ALA A 568 -15.17 -46.61 -25.83
CA ALA A 568 -15.92 -47.11 -24.66
C ALA A 568 -16.90 -46.06 -24.10
N ARG A 569 -16.51 -44.78 -24.08
CA ARG A 569 -17.40 -43.66 -23.71
C ARG A 569 -18.51 -43.44 -24.74
N TYR A 570 -18.19 -43.51 -26.04
CA TYR A 570 -19.16 -43.43 -27.12
C TYR A 570 -20.25 -44.50 -26.98
N VAL A 571 -19.84 -45.75 -26.73
CA VAL A 571 -20.73 -46.89 -26.49
C VAL A 571 -21.61 -46.68 -25.24
N CYS A 572 -21.07 -46.07 -24.17
CA CYS A 572 -21.81 -45.84 -22.93
C CYS A 572 -22.74 -44.63 -22.93
N TYR A 573 -22.34 -43.51 -23.53
CA TYR A 573 -22.98 -42.21 -23.31
C TYR A 573 -23.70 -41.65 -24.54
N GLU A 574 -23.21 -41.86 -25.77
CA GLU A 574 -23.76 -41.21 -26.95
C GLU A 574 -24.90 -42.01 -27.61
N LYS A 575 -24.86 -43.34 -27.58
CA LYS A 575 -25.93 -44.20 -28.12
C LYS A 575 -27.05 -44.51 -27.11
N GLY A 576 -27.34 -43.57 -26.22
CA GLY A 576 -28.24 -43.76 -25.08
C GLY A 576 -29.65 -44.27 -25.45
N GLN A 577 -29.95 -45.53 -25.12
CA GLN A 577 -31.10 -45.92 -24.28
C GLN A 577 -31.33 -47.43 -24.16
N GLU A 578 -30.69 -48.30 -24.96
CA GLU A 578 -31.01 -49.75 -24.89
C GLU A 578 -29.94 -50.64 -24.26
N ILE A 579 -28.74 -50.12 -23.98
CA ILE A 579 -27.56 -50.97 -23.76
C ILE A 579 -26.89 -50.68 -22.43
N LYS A 580 -27.22 -51.51 -21.44
CA LYS A 580 -26.56 -51.57 -20.12
C LYS A 580 -25.36 -52.52 -20.15
N GLY A 581 -24.47 -52.33 -21.13
CA GLY A 581 -23.21 -53.05 -21.25
C GLY A 581 -22.17 -52.53 -20.24
N LYS A 582 -21.17 -53.35 -19.90
CA LYS A 582 -20.00 -52.94 -19.09
C LYS A 582 -18.78 -52.94 -20.02
N PRO A 583 -18.44 -51.84 -20.72
CA PRO A 583 -17.30 -51.85 -21.61
C PRO A 583 -15.99 -51.81 -20.84
N VAL A 584 -15.02 -52.54 -21.37
CA VAL A 584 -13.66 -52.71 -20.86
C VAL A 584 -12.71 -52.45 -22.03
N THR A 585 -11.80 -51.49 -21.86
CA THR A 585 -10.74 -51.23 -22.85
C THR A 585 -9.57 -52.18 -22.64
N LEU A 586 -8.72 -52.35 -23.67
CA LEU A 586 -7.48 -53.15 -23.56
C LEU A 586 -6.51 -52.63 -22.48
N GLU A 587 -6.58 -51.35 -22.11
CA GLU A 587 -5.81 -50.72 -21.01
C GLU A 587 -6.36 -51.06 -19.61
N GLY A 588 -7.42 -51.86 -19.52
CA GLY A 588 -8.05 -52.20 -18.24
C GLY A 588 -8.92 -51.10 -17.65
N THR A 589 -9.32 -50.09 -18.43
CA THR A 589 -10.33 -49.12 -18.00
C THR A 589 -11.72 -49.74 -18.15
N ILE A 590 -12.43 -49.79 -17.04
CA ILE A 590 -13.76 -50.39 -16.91
C ILE A 590 -14.76 -49.26 -16.68
N ILE A 591 -15.79 -49.20 -17.52
CA ILE A 591 -16.95 -48.32 -17.26
C ILE A 591 -18.08 -49.21 -16.74
N HIS A 592 -18.44 -49.02 -15.47
CA HIS A 592 -19.56 -49.73 -14.87
C HIS A 592 -20.89 -49.20 -15.41
N LYS A 593 -21.92 -50.05 -15.37
CA LYS A 593 -23.31 -49.70 -15.73
C LYS A 593 -23.88 -48.52 -14.92
N SER A 594 -23.31 -48.26 -13.74
CA SER A 594 -23.64 -47.13 -12.86
C SER A 594 -22.98 -45.81 -13.28
N GLY A 595 -22.14 -45.81 -14.31
CA GLY A 595 -21.34 -44.66 -14.72
C GLY A 595 -20.04 -44.47 -13.93
N LEU A 596 -19.75 -45.35 -12.96
CA LEU A 596 -18.45 -45.37 -12.27
C LEU A 596 -17.37 -45.85 -13.25
N ILE A 597 -16.32 -45.05 -13.44
CA ILE A 597 -15.16 -45.42 -14.23
C ILE A 597 -14.07 -45.89 -13.26
N THR A 598 -13.64 -47.13 -13.41
CA THR A 598 -12.57 -47.76 -12.63
C THR A 598 -11.47 -48.20 -13.58
N GLY A 599 -10.24 -47.78 -13.30
CA GLY A 599 -9.09 -47.99 -14.18
C GLY A 599 -8.68 -46.70 -14.91
N GLY A 600 -7.38 -46.56 -15.11
CA GLY A 600 -6.74 -45.40 -15.72
C GLY A 600 -5.22 -45.58 -15.74
N LYS A 601 -4.53 -44.82 -16.60
CA LYS A 601 -3.07 -44.88 -16.86
C LYS A 601 -2.17 -44.46 -15.68
N SER A 602 -2.64 -44.59 -14.44
CA SER A 602 -1.73 -44.59 -13.30
C SER A 602 -1.23 -46.02 -13.11
N THR A 603 0.05 -46.23 -13.39
CA THR A 603 0.90 -47.23 -12.70
C THR A 603 0.66 -48.72 -12.95
N HIS A 604 -0.06 -49.17 -13.98
CA HIS A 604 0.00 -50.57 -14.39
C HIS A 604 1.21 -50.88 -15.29
N ASN A 605 2.42 -50.53 -14.82
CA ASN A 605 3.62 -51.23 -15.25
C ASN A 605 3.84 -52.40 -14.27
N ASN A 606 2.90 -53.35 -14.22
CA ASN A 606 2.97 -54.55 -13.39
C ASN A 606 4.18 -55.46 -13.71
N SER A 607 5.04 -55.06 -14.65
CA SER A 607 6.25 -55.79 -15.02
C SER A 607 7.43 -55.52 -14.07
N LYS A 608 7.45 -54.41 -13.34
CA LYS A 608 8.56 -54.10 -12.43
C LYS A 608 8.19 -54.41 -10.99
N LYS A 609 8.46 -55.66 -10.57
CA LYS A 609 8.46 -56.02 -9.15
C LYS A 609 9.61 -55.30 -8.46
N TRP A 610 9.34 -54.68 -7.32
CA TRP A 610 10.35 -53.99 -6.53
C TRP A 610 11.10 -55.00 -5.66
N ASP A 611 12.42 -54.99 -5.73
CA ASP A 611 13.28 -55.79 -4.85
C ASP A 611 13.49 -55.09 -3.50
N ASP A 612 13.77 -55.85 -2.44
CA ASP A 612 14.08 -55.31 -1.11
C ASP A 612 15.28 -54.35 -1.14
N LYS A 613 16.23 -54.57 -2.06
CA LYS A 613 17.39 -53.67 -2.28
C LYS A 613 16.98 -52.30 -2.80
N ASP A 614 16.01 -52.26 -3.72
CA ASP A 614 15.49 -51.01 -4.28
C ASP A 614 14.71 -50.22 -3.22
N MET A 615 13.95 -50.90 -2.36
CA MET A 615 13.25 -50.28 -1.24
C MET A 615 14.21 -49.64 -0.23
N GLN A 616 15.29 -50.35 0.13
CA GLN A 616 16.35 -49.79 0.97
C GLN A 616 17.07 -48.62 0.30
N GLY A 617 17.28 -48.68 -1.02
CA GLY A 617 17.81 -47.57 -1.80
C GLY A 617 16.93 -46.32 -1.75
N LEU A 618 15.62 -46.48 -1.94
CA LEU A 618 14.65 -45.39 -1.82
C LEU A 618 14.56 -44.83 -0.40
N GLN A 619 14.65 -45.68 0.63
CA GLN A 619 14.71 -45.24 2.03
C GLN A 619 15.97 -44.41 2.34
N LYS A 620 17.14 -44.85 1.87
CA LYS A 620 18.39 -44.08 1.99
C LYS A 620 18.32 -42.74 1.25
N ASN A 621 17.73 -42.73 0.06
CA ASN A 621 17.51 -41.49 -0.70
C ASN A 621 16.58 -40.52 0.02
N ARG A 622 15.50 -41.02 0.63
CA ARG A 622 14.60 -40.23 1.48
C ARG A 622 15.36 -39.61 2.66
N GLU A 623 16.17 -40.39 3.37
CA GLU A 623 16.95 -39.89 4.50
C GLU A 623 17.99 -38.83 4.06
N SER A 624 18.63 -39.03 2.90
CA SER A 624 19.53 -38.05 2.29
C SER A 624 18.83 -36.75 1.92
N LEU A 625 17.65 -36.81 1.29
CA LEU A 625 16.88 -35.61 0.94
C LEU A 625 16.37 -34.87 2.19
N LEU A 626 15.97 -35.60 3.24
CA LEU A 626 15.59 -34.99 4.51
C LEU A 626 16.77 -34.32 5.23
N SER A 627 17.98 -34.88 5.14
CA SER A 627 19.17 -34.24 5.71
C SER A 627 19.57 -32.99 4.93
N GLN A 628 19.49 -33.02 3.59
CA GLN A 628 19.69 -31.84 2.73
C GLN A 628 18.68 -30.72 3.04
N LEU A 629 17.39 -31.04 3.21
CA LEU A 629 16.37 -30.06 3.58
C LEU A 629 16.63 -29.43 4.95
N ARG A 630 17.13 -30.20 5.93
CA ARG A 630 17.53 -29.64 7.24
C ARG A 630 18.70 -28.68 7.10
N GLU A 631 19.69 -29.01 6.27
CA GLU A 631 20.86 -28.15 6.05
C GLU A 631 20.49 -26.86 5.30
N LEU A 632 19.65 -26.96 4.27
CA LEU A 632 19.07 -25.80 3.57
C LEU A 632 18.25 -24.92 4.54
N GLY A 633 17.51 -25.54 5.46
CA GLY A 633 16.77 -24.83 6.52
C GLY A 633 17.70 -24.03 7.45
N LYS A 634 18.84 -24.59 7.86
CA LYS A 634 19.85 -23.88 8.66
C LYS A 634 20.49 -22.73 7.89
N GLN A 635 20.82 -22.93 6.62
CA GLN A 635 21.39 -21.89 5.76
C GLN A 635 20.41 -20.72 5.58
N LYS A 636 19.13 -21.03 5.36
CA LYS A 636 18.05 -20.04 5.25
C LYS A 636 17.85 -19.24 6.55
N SER A 637 17.98 -19.88 7.71
CA SER A 637 17.88 -19.20 9.01
C SER A 637 19.08 -18.28 9.32
N LYS A 638 20.25 -18.50 8.69
CA LYS A 638 21.45 -17.65 8.87
C LYS A 638 21.38 -16.35 8.07
N ILE A 639 20.57 -16.30 7.01
CA ILE A 639 20.38 -15.11 6.20
C ILE A 639 19.58 -14.09 7.01
N LYS A 640 20.19 -12.92 7.25
CA LYS A 640 19.56 -11.78 7.96
C LYS A 640 18.40 -11.22 7.14
N SER A 641 17.50 -10.48 7.78
CA SER A 641 16.42 -9.79 7.08
C SER A 641 16.96 -8.66 6.20
N ASP A 642 16.38 -8.53 5.01
CA ASP A 642 16.73 -7.49 4.02
C ASP A 642 16.37 -6.07 4.51
N ASP A 643 15.53 -5.97 5.55
CA ASP A 643 14.98 -4.72 6.08
C ASP A 643 16.07 -3.71 6.50
N GLY A 644 17.19 -4.20 7.04
CA GLY A 644 18.31 -3.35 7.43
C GLY A 644 18.93 -2.64 6.23
N LEU A 645 19.30 -3.40 5.20
CA LEU A 645 19.88 -2.87 3.96
C LEU A 645 18.88 -2.00 3.18
N LEU A 646 17.60 -2.38 3.16
CA LEU A 646 16.55 -1.57 2.53
C LEU A 646 16.37 -0.22 3.24
N SER A 647 16.42 -0.20 4.58
CA SER A 647 16.35 1.04 5.35
C SER A 647 17.57 1.93 5.12
N GLU A 648 18.76 1.32 4.98
CA GLU A 648 20.00 2.03 4.69
C GLU A 648 20.01 2.61 3.27
N ILE A 649 19.59 1.84 2.26
CA ILE A 649 19.43 2.31 0.88
C ILE A 649 18.44 3.47 0.85
N ALA A 650 17.30 3.37 1.52
CA ALA A 650 16.31 4.45 1.58
C ALA A 650 16.88 5.72 2.24
N ARG A 651 17.66 5.56 3.32
CA ARG A 651 18.37 6.66 3.99
C ARG A 651 19.38 7.32 3.03
N LEU A 652 20.22 6.53 2.37
CA LEU A 652 21.23 7.01 1.43
C LEU A 652 20.61 7.69 0.21
N ASP A 653 19.55 7.11 -0.39
CA ASP A 653 18.82 7.71 -1.51
C ASP A 653 18.19 9.06 -1.11
N SER A 654 17.60 9.15 0.09
CA SER A 654 17.05 10.42 0.59
C SER A 654 18.14 11.48 0.83
N SER A 655 19.31 11.09 1.33
CA SER A 655 20.44 11.99 1.55
C SER A 655 21.06 12.46 0.22
N LEU A 656 21.18 11.55 -0.74
CA LEU A 656 21.68 11.82 -2.09
C LEU A 656 20.75 12.79 -2.83
N THR A 657 19.44 12.58 -2.76
CA THR A 657 18.47 13.49 -3.41
C THR A 657 18.55 14.90 -2.83
N LEU A 658 18.56 15.05 -1.50
CA LEU A 658 18.70 16.37 -0.84
C LEU A 658 20.01 17.06 -1.21
N THR A 659 21.15 16.36 -1.14
CA THR A 659 22.46 16.93 -1.48
C THR A 659 22.60 17.28 -2.96
N ARG A 660 21.96 16.51 -3.84
CA ARG A 660 21.93 16.79 -5.29
C ARG A 660 21.05 18.00 -5.62
N ASP A 661 19.95 18.18 -4.90
CA ASP A 661 19.11 19.38 -5.01
C ASP A 661 19.85 20.63 -4.51
N ASP A 662 20.56 20.54 -3.39
CA ASP A 662 21.44 21.60 -2.88
C ASP A 662 22.56 21.94 -3.88
N LEU A 663 23.18 20.92 -4.49
CA LEU A 663 24.19 21.11 -5.52
C LEU A 663 23.61 21.84 -6.75
N ASN A 664 22.42 21.45 -7.20
CA ASN A 664 21.76 22.10 -8.33
C ASN A 664 21.41 23.56 -8.02
N ALA A 665 20.93 23.84 -6.80
CA ALA A 665 20.66 25.21 -6.35
C ALA A 665 21.95 26.05 -6.28
N CYS A 666 23.05 25.47 -5.78
CA CYS A 666 24.37 26.10 -5.78
C CYS A 666 24.87 26.38 -7.20
N LYS A 667 24.75 25.42 -8.13
CA LYS A 667 25.11 25.60 -9.55
C LYS A 667 24.33 26.74 -10.20
N LEU A 668 23.02 26.82 -9.96
CA LEU A 668 22.17 27.88 -10.52
C LEU A 668 22.55 29.27 -10.00
N ARG A 669 22.82 29.39 -8.70
CA ARG A 669 23.29 30.66 -8.09
C ARG A 669 24.63 31.09 -8.65
N LEU A 670 25.54 30.14 -8.80
CA LEU A 670 26.88 30.37 -9.32
C LEU A 670 26.84 30.79 -10.80
N THR A 671 25.95 30.21 -11.62
CA THR A 671 25.73 30.71 -12.99
C THR A 671 25.17 32.13 -12.99
N GLY A 672 24.21 32.44 -12.12
CA GLY A 672 23.68 33.80 -11.98
C GLY A 672 24.75 34.83 -11.61
N MET A 673 25.56 34.55 -10.59
CA MET A 673 26.68 35.42 -10.19
C MET A 673 27.74 35.59 -11.29
N ARG A 674 28.06 34.52 -12.03
CA ARG A 674 28.99 34.61 -13.17
C ARG A 674 28.44 35.50 -14.29
N ASP A 675 27.14 35.47 -14.53
CA ASP A 675 26.52 36.30 -15.57
C ASP A 675 26.40 37.77 -15.11
N GLU A 676 26.13 38.03 -13.83
CA GLU A 676 26.26 39.36 -13.21
C GLU A 676 27.68 39.93 -13.36
N LEU A 677 28.71 39.12 -13.05
CA LEU A 677 30.11 39.52 -13.21
C LEU A 677 30.44 39.88 -14.66
N LYS A 678 30.00 39.06 -15.64
CA LYS A 678 30.18 39.38 -17.07
C LYS A 678 29.48 40.68 -17.47
N HIS A 679 28.35 41.01 -16.85
CA HIS A 679 27.64 42.25 -17.12
C HIS A 679 28.40 43.45 -16.55
N LEU A 680 28.84 43.38 -15.30
CA LEU A 680 29.67 44.41 -14.65
C LEU A 680 30.99 44.63 -15.40
N ASP A 681 31.67 43.56 -15.83
CA ASP A 681 32.89 43.65 -16.63
C ASP A 681 32.66 44.38 -17.97
N LYS A 682 31.47 44.22 -18.58
CA LYS A 682 31.12 44.94 -19.81
C LYS A 682 30.86 46.42 -19.53
N GLU A 683 30.13 46.74 -18.45
CA GLU A 683 29.83 48.13 -18.07
C GLU A 683 31.09 48.91 -17.64
N LEU A 684 32.01 48.25 -16.92
CA LEU A 684 33.32 48.84 -16.61
C LEU A 684 34.12 49.15 -17.87
N LYS A 685 34.07 48.27 -18.88
CA LYS A 685 34.72 48.51 -20.18
C LYS A 685 34.09 49.65 -20.97
N THR A 686 32.78 49.88 -20.87
CA THR A 686 32.11 51.00 -21.55
C THR A 686 32.36 52.33 -20.85
N ASN A 687 32.42 52.37 -19.51
CA ASN A 687 32.59 53.60 -18.74
C ASN A 687 34.06 54.08 -18.68
N ALA A 688 35.03 53.17 -18.77
CA ALA A 688 36.46 53.50 -18.78
C ALA A 688 36.88 54.56 -19.82
N PRO A 689 36.48 54.50 -21.11
CA PRO A 689 36.81 55.54 -22.08
C PRO A 689 36.12 56.89 -21.82
N GLU A 690 34.90 56.89 -21.27
CA GLU A 690 34.21 58.14 -20.91
C GLU A 690 34.89 58.86 -19.76
N LEU A 691 35.33 58.13 -18.74
CA LEU A 691 36.12 58.70 -17.65
C LEU A 691 37.41 59.34 -18.18
N LYS A 692 38.13 58.63 -19.06
CA LYS A 692 39.38 59.15 -19.66
C LYS A 692 39.15 60.45 -20.42
N LYS A 693 38.06 60.56 -21.20
CA LYS A 693 37.71 61.79 -21.92
C LYS A 693 37.46 62.95 -20.97
N VAL A 694 36.60 62.76 -19.97
CA VAL A 694 36.28 63.82 -18.98
C VAL A 694 37.53 64.24 -18.19
N GLN A 695 38.41 63.29 -17.87
CA GLN A 695 39.66 63.57 -17.19
C GLN A 695 40.61 64.43 -18.04
N THR A 696 40.77 64.12 -19.33
CA THR A 696 41.56 64.97 -20.25
C THR A 696 40.98 66.38 -20.40
N THR A 697 39.65 66.52 -20.41
CA THR A 697 39.01 67.85 -20.48
C THR A 697 39.20 68.64 -19.18
N PHE A 698 39.15 67.97 -18.03
CA PHE A 698 39.37 68.58 -16.73
C PHE A 698 40.82 69.08 -16.59
N ASP A 699 41.80 68.25 -16.98
CA ASP A 699 43.22 68.61 -16.95
C ASP A 699 43.52 69.80 -17.87
N GLY A 700 42.89 69.87 -19.05
CA GLY A 700 42.99 71.01 -19.96
C GLY A 700 42.41 72.31 -19.38
N LEU A 701 41.22 72.26 -18.77
CA LEU A 701 40.60 73.41 -18.10
C LEU A 701 41.41 73.88 -16.89
N GLN A 702 41.99 72.94 -16.14
CA GLN A 702 42.89 73.24 -15.02
C GLN A 702 44.10 74.05 -15.50
N GLN A 703 44.78 73.60 -16.57
CA GLN A 703 45.91 74.31 -17.16
C GLN A 703 45.55 75.71 -17.65
N GLN A 704 44.37 75.90 -18.25
CA GLN A 704 43.90 77.22 -18.68
C GLN A 704 43.67 78.17 -17.50
N ILE A 705 43.11 77.65 -16.40
CA ILE A 705 42.86 78.42 -15.19
C ILE A 705 44.16 78.79 -14.48
N ASP A 706 45.14 77.90 -14.44
CA ASP A 706 46.45 78.18 -13.85
C ASP A 706 47.20 79.25 -14.66
N ARG A 707 47.07 79.27 -16.00
CA ARG A 707 47.60 80.36 -16.84
C ARG A 707 46.88 81.69 -16.58
N LEU A 708 45.55 81.67 -16.47
CA LEU A 708 44.76 82.89 -16.22
C LEU A 708 45.01 83.44 -14.81
N SER A 709 45.11 82.57 -13.79
CA SER A 709 45.41 83.00 -12.42
C SER A 709 46.78 83.66 -12.32
N GLU A 710 47.81 83.16 -13.00
CA GLU A 710 49.11 83.84 -13.08
C GLU A 710 49.02 85.25 -13.69
N THR A 711 48.21 85.44 -14.74
CA THR A 711 48.02 86.78 -15.35
C THR A 711 47.27 87.73 -14.42
N ILE A 712 46.28 87.22 -13.70
CA ILE A 712 45.50 87.95 -12.70
C ILE A 712 46.41 88.33 -11.53
N TYR A 713 47.24 87.42 -11.05
CA TYR A 713 48.15 87.66 -9.95
C TYR A 713 49.13 88.79 -10.26
N LYS A 714 49.68 88.80 -11.48
CA LYS A 714 50.52 89.91 -11.96
C LYS A 714 49.79 91.25 -12.01
N ALA A 715 48.48 91.25 -12.29
CA ALA A 715 47.67 92.47 -12.32
C ALA A 715 47.26 92.96 -10.93
N GLU A 716 46.84 92.06 -10.04
CA GLU A 716 46.45 92.34 -8.65
C GLU A 716 47.63 92.87 -7.82
N ASP A 717 48.81 92.30 -8.00
CA ASP A 717 50.04 92.77 -7.32
C ASP A 717 50.39 94.21 -7.76
N GLY A 718 49.99 94.62 -8.98
CA GLY A 718 50.12 95.99 -9.47
C GLY A 718 49.09 96.97 -8.90
N THR A 719 47.82 96.57 -8.79
CA THR A 719 46.73 97.45 -8.30
C THR A 719 46.77 97.67 -6.79
N PHE A 720 47.16 96.65 -6.02
CA PHE A 720 47.18 96.71 -4.56
C PHE A 720 48.54 97.05 -3.96
N ALA A 721 49.58 97.30 -4.77
CA ALA A 721 50.93 97.63 -4.31
C ALA A 721 50.97 98.81 -3.31
N GLN A 722 50.11 99.82 -3.48
CA GLN A 722 50.03 100.98 -2.57
C GLN A 722 49.32 100.65 -1.24
N PHE A 723 48.33 99.76 -1.29
CA PHE A 723 47.57 99.28 -0.12
C PHE A 723 48.41 98.32 0.73
N CYS A 724 49.13 97.38 0.09
CA CYS A 724 50.05 96.44 0.74
C CYS A 724 51.20 97.15 1.48
N ARG A 725 51.72 98.27 0.93
CA ARG A 725 52.71 99.13 1.60
C ARG A 725 52.16 99.82 2.86
N LYS A 726 50.88 100.22 2.87
CA LYS A 726 50.24 100.84 4.05
C LYS A 726 50.04 99.85 5.20
N ILE A 727 49.75 98.59 4.89
CA ILE A 727 49.42 97.55 5.90
C ILE A 727 50.65 96.68 6.25
N LYS A 728 51.80 96.89 5.58
CA LYS A 728 53.05 96.13 5.74
C LYS A 728 52.90 94.63 5.48
N VAL A 729 52.24 94.28 4.39
CA VAL A 729 52.06 92.89 3.95
C VAL A 729 52.65 92.74 2.55
N ALA A 730 53.30 91.62 2.23
CA ALA A 730 54.05 91.48 0.98
C ALA A 730 53.12 91.53 -0.26
N ASN A 731 51.94 90.90 -0.16
CA ASN A 731 50.90 90.89 -1.19
C ASN A 731 49.51 90.89 -0.53
N ILE A 732 48.46 91.29 -1.27
CA ILE A 732 47.06 91.34 -0.81
C ILE A 732 46.56 89.97 -0.28
N ARG A 733 47.14 88.88 -0.80
CA ARG A 733 46.81 87.50 -0.43
C ARG A 733 47.20 87.15 0.99
N GLU A 734 48.38 87.56 1.47
CA GLU A 734 48.78 87.34 2.87
C GLU A 734 47.88 88.11 3.86
N TYR A 735 47.27 89.21 3.43
CA TYR A 735 46.34 90.01 4.24
C TYR A 735 44.97 89.32 4.35
N GLU A 736 44.43 88.85 3.22
CA GLU A 736 43.21 88.03 3.17
C GLU A 736 43.38 86.71 3.95
N GLU A 737 44.53 86.07 3.80
CA GLU A 737 44.86 84.77 4.39
C GLU A 737 45.07 84.85 5.91
N ARG A 738 45.47 86.00 6.46
CA ARG A 738 45.60 86.21 7.91
C ARG A 738 44.32 86.67 8.60
N GLN A 739 43.44 87.42 7.92
CA GLN A 739 42.20 87.96 8.52
C GLN A 739 40.97 87.05 8.29
N MET A 740 40.85 86.40 7.13
CA MET A 740 39.70 85.53 6.82
C MET A 740 39.88 84.09 7.35
N LYS A 741 41.11 83.55 7.39
CA LYS A 741 41.34 82.18 7.88
C LYS A 741 41.11 82.05 9.38
N VAL A 742 41.63 82.97 10.19
CA VAL A 742 41.53 82.85 11.66
C VAL A 742 40.12 83.18 12.16
N ALA A 743 39.43 84.15 11.55
CA ALA A 743 38.11 84.58 12.02
C ALA A 743 36.94 83.80 11.39
N GLN A 744 37.00 83.42 10.11
CA GLN A 744 35.89 82.75 9.42
C GLN A 744 36.10 81.25 9.18
N GLU A 745 37.32 80.76 8.96
CA GLU A 745 37.53 79.30 8.80
C GLU A 745 37.40 78.61 10.16
N GLU A 746 38.04 79.07 11.23
CA GLU A 746 37.85 78.42 12.55
C GLU A 746 36.41 78.56 13.09
N GLU A 747 35.75 79.72 12.88
CA GLU A 747 34.35 79.94 13.31
C GLU A 747 33.36 79.08 12.52
N ASN A 748 33.44 79.10 11.19
CA ASN A 748 32.53 78.32 10.36
C ASN A 748 32.86 76.84 10.43
N GLU A 749 34.13 76.44 10.52
CA GLU A 749 34.49 75.03 10.64
C GLU A 749 34.03 74.45 11.97
N ALA A 750 34.19 75.13 13.11
CA ALA A 750 33.71 74.62 14.39
C ALA A 750 32.17 74.49 14.40
N ARG A 751 31.45 75.50 13.92
CA ARG A 751 29.97 75.45 13.79
C ARG A 751 29.52 74.39 12.79
N LEU A 752 30.09 74.35 11.59
CA LEU A 752 29.78 73.34 10.58
C LEU A 752 30.10 71.94 11.08
N ARG A 753 31.17 71.74 11.88
CA ARG A 753 31.49 70.44 12.48
C ARG A 753 30.38 69.99 13.44
N PHE A 754 29.95 70.86 14.36
CA PHE A 754 28.85 70.55 15.28
C PHE A 754 27.50 70.40 14.56
N ASP A 755 27.18 71.26 13.60
CA ASP A 755 25.94 71.19 12.82
C ASP A 755 25.89 69.95 11.94
N ASN A 756 26.99 69.60 11.26
CA ASN A 756 27.08 68.36 10.50
C ASN A 756 26.96 67.13 11.42
N GLN A 757 27.54 67.17 12.61
CA GLN A 757 27.44 66.09 13.58
C GLN A 757 26.02 65.96 14.16
N ILE A 758 25.35 67.08 14.46
CA ILE A 758 23.96 67.13 14.91
C ILE A 758 23.05 66.64 13.79
N MET A 759 23.20 67.12 12.55
CA MET A 759 22.40 66.68 11.40
C MET A 759 22.56 65.19 11.14
N ARG A 760 23.80 64.67 11.15
CA ARG A 760 24.08 63.24 11.00
C ARG A 760 23.42 62.41 12.09
N LEU A 761 23.61 62.77 13.37
CA LEU A 761 23.03 62.04 14.50
C LEU A 761 21.50 62.14 14.52
N THR A 762 20.94 63.30 14.11
CA THR A 762 19.49 63.51 14.01
C THR A 762 18.89 62.65 12.90
N HIS A 763 19.52 62.61 11.73
CA HIS A 763 19.10 61.76 10.61
C HIS A 763 19.17 60.27 10.98
N GLN A 764 20.27 59.84 11.61
CA GLN A 764 20.43 58.46 12.09
C GLN A 764 19.40 58.09 13.17
N SER A 765 19.16 58.97 14.14
CA SER A 765 18.14 58.76 15.17
C SER A 765 16.73 58.67 14.58
N ARG A 766 16.41 59.49 13.56
CA ARG A 766 15.14 59.44 12.85
C ARG A 766 14.97 58.13 12.09
N GLY A 767 15.96 57.72 11.30
CA GLY A 767 15.92 56.45 10.55
C GLY A 767 15.71 55.25 11.47
N PHE A 768 16.46 55.16 12.58
CA PHE A 768 16.25 54.07 13.54
C PHE A 768 14.90 54.14 14.28
N LYS A 769 14.31 55.33 14.46
CA LYS A 769 12.96 55.46 15.03
C LYS A 769 11.87 54.98 14.06
N GLU A 770 12.01 55.29 12.78
CA GLU A 770 11.10 54.80 11.73
C GLU A 770 11.20 53.28 11.58
N GLU A 771 12.42 52.74 11.58
CA GLU A 771 12.65 51.28 11.63
C GLU A 771 12.02 50.66 12.87
N LEU A 772 12.22 51.24 14.06
CA LEU A 772 11.65 50.76 15.32
C LEU A 772 10.12 50.76 15.29
N ALA A 773 9.48 51.79 14.72
CA ALA A 773 8.04 51.82 14.52
C ALA A 773 7.57 50.70 13.58
N GLY A 774 8.30 50.45 12.48
CA GLY A 774 8.06 49.31 11.59
C GLY A 774 8.15 47.97 12.33
N PHE A 775 9.20 47.75 13.13
CA PHE A 775 9.34 46.54 13.95
C PHE A 775 8.26 46.42 15.03
N GLN A 776 7.81 47.53 15.61
CA GLN A 776 6.71 47.55 16.58
C GLN A 776 5.40 47.05 15.95
N THR A 777 5.04 47.57 14.77
CA THR A 777 3.84 47.11 14.05
C THR A 777 3.95 45.64 13.65
N ALA A 778 5.12 45.20 13.18
CA ALA A 778 5.37 43.79 12.86
C ALA A 778 5.25 42.89 14.11
N LEU A 779 5.73 43.34 15.28
CA LEU A 779 5.60 42.63 16.54
C LEU A 779 4.12 42.46 16.94
N ASP A 780 3.31 43.51 16.79
CA ASP A 780 1.88 43.47 17.09
C ASP A 780 1.10 42.53 16.15
N GLU A 781 1.48 42.45 14.88
CA GLU A 781 0.91 41.46 13.98
C GLU A 781 1.31 40.03 14.36
N LYS A 782 2.57 39.83 14.79
CA LYS A 782 3.07 38.52 15.19
C LYS A 782 2.46 38.08 16.51
N SER A 783 2.23 38.99 17.45
CA SER A 783 1.55 38.71 18.72
C SER A 783 0.09 38.29 18.50
N LYS A 784 -0.64 38.98 17.62
CA LYS A 784 -2.00 38.56 17.18
C LYS A 784 -1.99 37.16 16.58
N LYS A 785 -1.03 36.86 15.69
CA LYS A 785 -0.86 35.51 15.10
C LYS A 785 -0.58 34.45 16.18
N VAL A 786 0.22 34.77 17.19
CA VAL A 786 0.48 33.86 18.33
C VAL A 786 -0.80 33.61 19.13
N GLU A 787 -1.61 34.62 19.41
CA GLU A 787 -2.89 34.43 20.11
C GLU A 787 -3.88 33.56 19.32
N GLU A 788 -3.99 33.75 18.01
CA GLU A 788 -4.82 32.91 17.14
C GLU A 788 -4.36 31.45 17.18
N VAL A 789 -3.05 31.21 17.06
CA VAL A 789 -2.48 29.87 17.13
C VAL A 789 -2.66 29.27 18.54
N LYS A 790 -2.60 30.07 19.60
CA LYS A 790 -2.86 29.62 20.97
C LYS A 790 -4.32 29.19 21.15
N LYS A 791 -5.29 29.94 20.60
CA LYS A 791 -6.72 29.57 20.59
C LYS A 791 -6.95 28.24 19.85
N THR A 792 -6.34 28.06 18.67
CA THR A 792 -6.48 26.79 17.92
C THR A 792 -5.82 25.61 18.64
N THR A 793 -4.68 25.83 19.31
CA THR A 793 -4.00 24.81 20.11
C THR A 793 -4.83 24.39 21.32
N SER A 794 -5.48 25.35 22.00
CA SER A 794 -6.41 25.06 23.12
C SER A 794 -7.63 24.24 22.67
N LYS A 795 -8.24 24.57 21.53
CA LYS A 795 -9.36 23.81 20.95
C LYS A 795 -8.95 22.38 20.56
N ALA A 796 -7.77 22.19 19.99
CA ALA A 796 -7.24 20.85 19.70
C ALA A 796 -6.99 20.05 20.99
N GLY A 797 -6.47 20.73 22.03
CA GLY A 797 -6.26 20.15 23.35
C GLY A 797 -7.54 19.65 24.02
N SER A 798 -8.63 20.44 23.99
CA SER A 798 -9.91 20.02 24.56
C SER A 798 -10.55 18.85 23.81
N SER A 799 -10.40 18.79 22.48
CA SER A 799 -10.85 17.64 21.67
C SER A 799 -10.12 16.35 22.03
N SER A 800 -8.80 16.39 22.23
CA SER A 800 -8.03 15.21 22.65
C SER A 800 -8.37 14.79 24.08
N MET A 801 -8.52 15.74 25.01
CA MET A 801 -8.93 15.44 26.38
C MET A 801 -10.30 14.76 26.44
N ARG A 802 -11.23 15.16 25.56
CA ARG A 802 -12.53 14.48 25.43
C ARG A 802 -12.37 13.05 24.91
N ALA A 803 -11.56 12.83 23.88
CA ALA A 803 -11.28 11.49 23.35
C ALA A 803 -10.61 10.57 24.40
N LEU A 804 -9.67 11.10 25.18
CA LEU A 804 -9.01 10.36 26.27
C LEU A 804 -9.99 9.97 27.38
N LYS A 805 -10.89 10.87 27.79
CA LYS A 805 -11.95 10.54 28.76
C LYS A 805 -12.86 9.43 28.25
N GLU A 806 -13.23 9.49 26.98
CA GLU A 806 -14.08 8.47 26.36
C GLU A 806 -13.37 7.10 26.24
N VAL A 807 -12.06 7.08 25.97
CA VAL A 807 -11.26 5.85 25.99
C VAL A 807 -11.15 5.28 27.40
N ALA A 808 -10.92 6.12 28.41
CA ALA A 808 -10.87 5.69 29.80
C ALA A 808 -12.19 5.02 30.22
N THR A 809 -13.34 5.64 29.91
CA THR A 809 -14.65 5.04 30.22
C THR A 809 -14.87 3.69 29.55
N MET A 810 -14.36 3.49 28.32
CA MET A 810 -14.48 2.20 27.62
C MET A 810 -13.58 1.13 28.23
N ASN A 811 -12.37 1.50 28.67
CA ASN A 811 -11.49 0.58 29.38
C ASN A 811 -12.09 0.14 30.73
N ASP A 812 -12.68 1.08 31.48
CA ASP A 812 -13.38 0.77 32.74
C ASP A 812 -14.56 -0.22 32.50
N GLU A 813 -15.31 -0.05 31.40
CA GLU A 813 -16.40 -0.96 31.02
C GLU A 813 -15.90 -2.35 30.59
N ILE A 814 -14.74 -2.42 29.92
CA ILE A 814 -14.08 -3.69 29.56
C ILE A 814 -13.60 -4.40 30.81
N GLU A 815 -12.95 -3.70 31.74
CA GLU A 815 -12.49 -4.27 33.02
C GLU A 815 -13.66 -4.79 33.84
N LYS A 816 -14.74 -4.01 33.98
CA LYS A 816 -15.97 -4.46 34.66
C LYS A 816 -16.55 -5.73 34.03
N SER A 817 -16.62 -5.78 32.70
CA SER A 817 -17.11 -6.97 31.98
C SER A 817 -16.16 -8.17 32.10
N ALA A 818 -14.86 -7.93 32.23
CA ALA A 818 -13.85 -8.95 32.45
C ALA A 818 -13.91 -9.52 33.88
N LEU A 819 -14.18 -8.67 34.88
CA LEU A 819 -14.47 -9.06 36.26
C LEU A 819 -15.76 -9.89 36.35
N ASP A 820 -16.82 -9.50 35.65
CA ASP A 820 -18.04 -10.31 35.55
C ASP A 820 -17.76 -11.70 34.97
N ARG A 821 -16.89 -11.78 33.95
CA ARG A 821 -16.46 -13.05 33.36
C ARG A 821 -15.64 -13.90 34.34
N SER A 822 -14.69 -13.31 35.06
CA SER A 822 -13.88 -14.04 36.05
C SER A 822 -14.75 -14.53 37.21
N ALA A 823 -15.72 -13.74 37.67
CA ALA A 823 -16.71 -14.15 38.66
C ALA A 823 -17.53 -15.38 38.21
N ILE A 824 -17.94 -15.43 36.93
CA ILE A 824 -18.64 -16.61 36.37
C ILE A 824 -17.72 -17.84 36.38
N TYR A 825 -16.43 -17.69 36.03
CA TYR A 825 -15.49 -18.82 36.07
C TYR A 825 -15.21 -19.33 37.48
N ARG A 826 -15.06 -18.44 38.46
CA ARG A 826 -14.93 -18.80 39.89
C ARG A 826 -16.16 -19.57 40.37
N LYS A 827 -17.36 -19.11 40.00
CA LYS A 827 -18.60 -19.81 40.32
C LYS A 827 -18.66 -21.22 39.72
N CYS A 828 -18.28 -21.36 38.44
CA CYS A 828 -18.22 -22.68 37.78
C CYS A 828 -17.17 -23.61 38.40
N GLN A 829 -16.08 -23.05 38.95
CA GLN A 829 -15.06 -23.83 39.66
C GLN A 829 -15.56 -24.31 41.03
N LEU A 830 -16.29 -23.47 41.78
CA LEU A 830 -16.91 -23.82 43.07
C LEU A 830 -18.01 -24.88 42.93
N GLU A 831 -18.82 -24.78 41.88
CA GLU A 831 -19.94 -25.69 41.61
C GLU A 831 -19.52 -26.93 40.77
N GLU A 832 -18.23 -27.11 40.51
CA GLU A 832 -17.65 -28.19 39.67
C GLU A 832 -18.25 -28.31 38.25
N ILE A 833 -18.78 -27.22 37.71
CA ILE A 833 -19.40 -27.16 36.38
C ILE A 833 -18.31 -27.19 35.31
N LYS A 834 -18.27 -28.27 34.51
CA LYS A 834 -17.31 -28.41 33.40
C LYS A 834 -17.67 -27.50 32.22
N LEU A 835 -16.84 -26.50 31.92
CA LEU A 835 -16.97 -25.70 30.69
C LEU A 835 -16.01 -26.19 29.60
N PRO A 836 -16.44 -26.26 28.33
CA PRO A 836 -15.55 -26.55 27.20
C PRO A 836 -14.71 -25.31 26.86
N LEU A 837 -13.47 -25.27 27.36
CA LEU A 837 -12.50 -24.21 27.08
C LEU A 837 -11.69 -24.56 25.82
N VAL A 838 -11.34 -23.56 25.02
CA VAL A 838 -10.48 -23.73 23.82
C VAL A 838 -9.02 -23.99 24.22
N ALA A 839 -8.58 -23.39 25.32
CA ALA A 839 -7.27 -23.60 25.93
C ALA A 839 -7.32 -23.31 27.44
N GLY A 840 -6.42 -23.92 28.21
CA GLY A 840 -6.34 -23.76 29.67
C GLY A 840 -7.33 -24.61 30.46
N ASN A 841 -7.28 -24.49 31.80
CA ASN A 841 -8.12 -25.25 32.73
C ASN A 841 -8.76 -24.30 33.75
N LEU A 842 -10.03 -24.53 34.10
CA LEU A 842 -10.76 -23.77 35.13
C LEU A 842 -10.05 -23.77 36.49
N LYS A 843 -9.24 -24.80 36.79
CA LYS A 843 -8.41 -24.87 38.01
C LYS A 843 -7.35 -23.77 38.10
N ASN A 844 -7.01 -23.12 36.99
CA ASN A 844 -6.01 -22.06 36.94
C ASN A 844 -6.62 -20.68 37.22
N VAL A 845 -7.92 -20.60 37.49
CA VAL A 845 -8.59 -19.34 37.86
C VAL A 845 -8.35 -19.09 39.35
N PRO A 846 -7.75 -17.94 39.74
CA PRO A 846 -7.51 -17.63 41.14
C PRO A 846 -8.83 -17.40 41.89
N MET A 847 -8.92 -17.98 43.10
CA MET A 847 -10.13 -17.96 43.93
C MET A 847 -10.24 -16.72 44.83
N GLN A 848 -9.16 -15.96 44.98
CA GLN A 848 -9.13 -14.66 45.67
C GLN A 848 -9.10 -13.53 44.63
N GLU A 849 -9.80 -12.43 44.92
CA GLU A 849 -9.61 -11.18 44.18
C GLU A 849 -8.20 -10.66 44.48
N VAL A 850 -7.43 -10.44 43.42
CA VAL A 850 -6.18 -9.66 43.48
C VAL A 850 -6.52 -8.22 43.15
#